data_AF-A0A0G4GJL0-F1
#
_entry.id   AF-A0A0G4GJL0-F1
#
_cell.length_a   1.000
_cell.length_b   1.000
_cell.length_c   1.000
_cell.angle_alpha   90.00
_cell.angle_beta   90.00
_cell.angle_gamma   90.00
#
_symmetry.space_group_name_H-M   'P 1'
#
loop_
_entity.id
_entity.type
_entity.pdbx_description
1 polymer ?
#
loop_
_entity_poly.entity_id
_entity_poly.type
_entity_poly.pdbx_seq_one_letter_code
_entity_poly.pdbx_strand_id
1 'polypeptide(L)'
;MSGRRNHRVDAHHPQVGYPSTPLSLASPIRRRRAAGAARWSSTESDRVGGTLEEAGKAAPEERVVKLTVGSLVPIADLPPPPPEVNVTISPATFIGGKYLDRAYSMLLPKYEQAEDDFGGDRIPPMTFTRFSRGGKTRFLVELGRKLYSEGRPAIFVSFNDESAYSFPKDGELPKQSLVESLLLRLAWKAATNETRERVARAANVDVDTLRFWNWIKHVSVDEEVIDEWLGNNPLVLLIDELNAVVTRQGGPEWTAMEAQLGRYLREHFLTRRRRYFAFSSHVPTIAQEIKQFLNSRSNRHVLMPQLPLIEQADLDEVISDVRYRATPAEVCWVGRSPALLWITRYRSRDRMAGDVLNPLTDMFPGATQPADIGRWSVLLDVFEEGGDEMYVWPPCYLAGVCDRLASDLMKIFGERFFSGLCGVSKNLEKLATSTDESGYQWEGPCAAAVLLRMLQSDLRVKAERDGAFRRIPPIPAKLAKLLPLPVIEGCQFGGHIVSGRWKTTDDIANWLQDWLPYELESSPSLQKGTAAFLLQPSQNSFHRYDFFILVIEDGKVADLWAYQCRRGPKRPTTEPGTHPAIQFDTSDVGNPFPDASSPGSSASLSSGQLEMKCVWLRGRAGETEEPTEMVVEEGTRIKWIVPSDADQKLLFGVSLERTCPSEFLSASLDHVLDHVLDHVLDHVLDQTEAIIAGTQ
;
A
#
# COMPACT_ATOMS: atom_id res chain seq x y z
N MET A 1 -3.00 -62.41 -41.02
CA MET A 1 -3.02 -63.19 -42.27
C MET A 1 -3.46 -62.28 -43.41
N SER A 2 -2.76 -62.34 -44.56
CA SER A 2 -2.76 -61.42 -45.72
C SER A 2 -2.17 -60.03 -45.43
N GLY A 3 -1.14 -59.50 -46.10
CA GLY A 3 -0.27 -60.01 -47.16
C GLY A 3 -0.46 -59.30 -48.50
N ARG A 4 0.36 -58.27 -48.78
CA ARG A 4 0.95 -57.83 -50.08
C ARG A 4 1.54 -56.40 -49.88
N ARG A 5 2.87 -56.12 -49.91
CA ARG A 5 3.89 -56.12 -51.00
C ARG A 5 3.44 -55.27 -52.21
N ASN A 6 4.14 -54.25 -52.73
CA ASN A 6 5.58 -54.14 -53.04
C ASN A 6 6.04 -52.67 -53.35
N HIS A 7 7.35 -52.42 -53.12
CA HIS A 7 8.38 -51.67 -53.90
C HIS A 7 8.04 -50.36 -54.68
N ARG A 8 8.87 -49.29 -54.68
CA ARG A 8 10.27 -49.17 -55.17
C ARG A 8 10.81 -47.74 -54.79
N VAL A 9 11.96 -47.54 -54.13
CA VAL A 9 13.39 -47.32 -54.58
C VAL A 9 13.72 -45.96 -55.24
N ASP A 10 14.60 -45.22 -54.54
CA ASP A 10 15.72 -44.28 -54.87
C ASP A 10 15.58 -43.03 -55.77
N ALA A 11 16.07 -41.86 -55.30
CA ALA A 11 17.45 -41.37 -55.56
C ALA A 11 17.70 -39.87 -55.20
N HIS A 12 18.79 -39.64 -54.45
CA HIS A 12 19.80 -38.55 -54.46
C HIS A 12 19.50 -37.03 -54.63
N HIS A 13 19.89 -36.27 -53.57
CA HIS A 13 20.74 -35.04 -53.48
C HIS A 13 20.38 -33.74 -54.25
N PRO A 14 21.00 -32.58 -53.92
CA PRO A 14 21.09 -31.85 -52.64
C PRO A 14 20.59 -30.39 -52.81
N GLN A 15 20.36 -29.60 -51.75
CA GLN A 15 20.73 -28.17 -51.74
C GLN A 15 20.48 -27.44 -50.41
N VAL A 16 21.39 -26.50 -50.19
CA VAL A 16 21.60 -25.56 -49.09
C VAL A 16 20.51 -24.48 -49.07
N GLY A 17 20.11 -24.02 -47.88
CA GLY A 17 19.34 -22.78 -47.72
C GLY A 17 18.79 -22.55 -46.31
N TYR A 18 19.58 -21.93 -45.43
CA TYR A 18 19.07 -21.07 -44.33
C TYR A 18 18.66 -19.70 -44.94
N PRO A 19 17.89 -18.81 -44.27
CA PRO A 19 17.53 -18.81 -42.84
C PRO A 19 16.03 -18.65 -42.53
N SER A 20 15.71 -19.08 -41.31
CA SER A 20 14.50 -18.78 -40.55
C SER A 20 14.24 -17.28 -40.44
N THR A 21 13.09 -16.85 -40.98
CA THR A 21 12.47 -15.55 -40.72
C THR A 21 11.56 -15.66 -39.48
N PRO A 22 11.43 -14.60 -38.66
CA PRO A 22 10.56 -14.62 -37.48
C PRO A 22 9.09 -14.62 -37.90
N LEU A 23 8.27 -15.37 -37.18
CA LEU A 23 6.81 -15.33 -37.25
C LEU A 23 6.32 -13.94 -36.83
N SER A 24 6.16 -13.07 -37.83
CA SER A 24 5.29 -11.90 -37.79
C SER A 24 3.84 -12.37 -37.87
N LEU A 25 3.13 -12.32 -36.74
CA LEU A 25 1.66 -12.36 -36.73
C LEU A 25 1.15 -10.92 -36.74
N ALA A 26 1.13 -10.33 -37.93
CA ALA A 26 0.24 -9.21 -38.22
C ALA A 26 -1.09 -9.77 -38.73
N SER A 27 -2.19 -9.39 -38.08
CA SER A 27 -3.49 -9.26 -38.76
C SER A 27 -4.22 -8.03 -38.24
N PRO A 28 -5.00 -7.35 -39.11
CA PRO A 28 -5.29 -5.94 -38.98
C PRO A 28 -6.66 -5.72 -38.35
N ILE A 29 -6.72 -4.90 -37.30
CA ILE A 29 -7.97 -4.24 -36.92
C ILE A 29 -7.77 -2.75 -37.11
N ARG A 30 -8.24 -2.26 -38.26
CA ARG A 30 -8.55 -0.84 -38.47
C ARG A 30 -9.48 -0.39 -37.33
N ARG A 31 -9.04 0.54 -36.49
CA ARG A 31 -9.96 1.42 -35.76
C ARG A 31 -9.66 2.88 -36.09
N ARG A 32 -10.70 3.50 -36.65
CA ARG A 32 -10.83 4.94 -36.89
C ARG A 32 -10.66 5.68 -35.56
N ARG A 33 -9.88 6.76 -35.60
CA ARG A 33 -10.02 7.88 -34.66
C ARG A 33 -11.45 8.41 -34.72
N ALA A 34 -12.14 8.44 -33.59
CA ALA A 34 -13.27 9.32 -33.36
C ALA A 34 -13.14 9.86 -31.93
N ALA A 35 -13.00 11.18 -31.82
CA ALA A 35 -13.20 11.91 -30.58
C ALA A 35 -14.66 11.75 -30.13
N GLY A 36 -14.89 11.60 -28.83
CA GLY A 36 -16.24 11.48 -28.30
C GLY A 36 -16.25 11.14 -26.83
N ALA A 37 -16.46 12.17 -26.01
CA ALA A 37 -16.93 12.03 -24.64
C ALA A 37 -18.32 11.38 -24.62
N ALA A 38 -18.51 10.34 -23.80
CA ALA A 38 -19.77 9.88 -23.19
C ALA A 38 -19.43 8.70 -22.26
N ARG A 39 -19.57 8.84 -20.93
CA ARG A 39 -20.80 8.68 -20.13
C ARG A 39 -21.24 7.22 -20.02
N TRP A 40 -21.17 6.62 -18.82
CA TRP A 40 -22.04 5.50 -18.44
C TRP A 40 -22.77 5.84 -17.15
N SER A 41 -24.07 6.01 -17.33
CA SER A 41 -25.15 6.08 -16.35
C SER A 41 -25.39 4.71 -15.73
N SER A 42 -25.63 4.70 -14.43
CA SER A 42 -26.29 3.59 -13.73
C SER A 42 -27.76 3.53 -14.14
N THR A 43 -28.21 2.40 -14.68
CA THR A 43 -29.62 2.04 -14.77
C THR A 43 -29.78 0.59 -14.37
N GLU A 44 -30.48 0.34 -13.26
CA GLU A 44 -31.53 -0.69 -13.18
C GLU A 44 -32.38 -0.45 -11.93
N SER A 45 -33.55 0.17 -12.12
CA SER A 45 -34.73 -0.11 -11.31
C SER A 45 -35.95 -0.05 -12.23
N ASP A 46 -36.54 -1.21 -12.47
CA ASP A 46 -37.86 -1.34 -13.08
C ASP A 46 -38.93 -0.63 -12.24
N ARG A 47 -39.75 0.22 -12.86
CA ARG A 47 -41.21 0.02 -13.00
C ARG A 47 -41.97 1.24 -13.55
N VAL A 48 -42.90 0.91 -14.44
CA VAL A 48 -44.19 1.57 -14.73
C VAL A 48 -44.12 2.94 -15.42
N GLY A 49 -44.51 2.93 -16.69
CA GLY A 49 -44.78 4.12 -17.48
C GLY A 49 -45.98 4.90 -16.93
N GLY A 50 -45.73 6.19 -16.70
CA GLY A 50 -46.72 7.23 -16.49
C GLY A 50 -46.14 8.53 -17.01
N THR A 51 -46.61 8.96 -18.17
CA THR A 51 -46.34 10.27 -18.77
C THR A 51 -46.91 11.37 -17.89
N LEU A 52 -46.07 12.31 -17.46
CA LEU A 52 -46.43 13.61 -16.90
C LEU A 52 -45.37 14.62 -17.35
N GLU A 53 -45.50 15.07 -18.61
CA GLU A 53 -45.01 16.40 -18.99
C GLU A 53 -46.01 17.44 -18.46
N GLU A 54 -45.47 18.60 -18.07
CA GLU A 54 -46.13 19.77 -17.50
C GLU A 54 -46.26 19.81 -15.96
N ALA A 55 -45.17 20.25 -15.30
CA ALA A 55 -45.26 21.04 -14.07
C ALA A 55 -44.01 21.92 -13.87
N GLY A 56 -44.22 23.25 -13.96
CA GLY A 56 -43.61 24.23 -13.06
C GLY A 56 -42.16 24.67 -13.32
N LYS A 57 -42.00 25.98 -13.59
CA LYS A 57 -40.78 26.71 -13.22
C LYS A 57 -40.39 26.34 -11.79
N ALA A 58 -39.20 25.77 -11.60
CA ALA A 58 -38.67 25.48 -10.27
C ALA A 58 -38.69 26.79 -9.46
N ALA A 59 -39.56 26.85 -8.46
CA ALA A 59 -39.48 27.85 -7.41
C ALA A 59 -38.06 27.80 -6.80
N PRO A 60 -37.51 28.92 -6.32
CA PRO A 60 -36.28 28.87 -5.54
C PRO A 60 -36.47 27.82 -4.43
N GLU A 61 -35.56 26.85 -4.32
CA GLU A 61 -35.51 25.87 -3.23
C GLU A 61 -35.26 26.64 -1.92
N GLU A 62 -36.30 27.27 -1.37
CA GLU A 62 -36.23 27.98 -0.10
C GLU A 62 -36.11 26.93 1.01
N ARG A 63 -35.09 27.06 1.86
CA ARG A 63 -34.90 26.16 3.00
C ARG A 63 -36.03 26.36 4.01
N VAL A 64 -37.06 25.52 3.87
CA VAL A 64 -38.37 25.70 4.52
C VAL A 64 -38.31 25.49 6.04
N VAL A 65 -37.33 24.74 6.56
CA VAL A 65 -37.24 24.40 7.98
C VAL A 65 -36.09 25.16 8.63
N LYS A 66 -36.42 26.25 9.34
CA LYS A 66 -35.47 26.95 10.20
C LYS A 66 -35.34 26.25 11.55
N LEU A 67 -34.09 25.95 11.96
CA LEU A 67 -33.80 25.34 13.25
C LEU A 67 -33.67 26.37 14.37
N THR A 68 -34.01 25.96 15.58
CA THR A 68 -33.73 26.67 16.83
C THR A 68 -32.98 25.74 17.77
N VAL A 69 -32.49 26.23 18.93
CA VAL A 69 -31.81 25.36 19.92
C VAL A 69 -32.70 24.21 20.37
N GLY A 70 -34.01 24.44 20.52
CA GLY A 70 -34.99 23.40 20.87
C GLY A 70 -35.20 22.35 19.77
N SER A 71 -34.69 22.57 18.55
CA SER A 71 -34.66 21.54 17.52
C SER A 71 -33.56 20.49 17.75
N LEU A 72 -32.61 20.76 18.65
CA LEU A 72 -31.43 19.94 18.90
C LEU A 72 -31.53 19.25 20.27
N VAL A 73 -31.08 17.99 20.35
CA VAL A 73 -30.98 17.27 21.63
C VAL A 73 -29.91 17.92 22.51
N PRO A 74 -30.09 17.95 23.84
CA PRO A 74 -29.04 18.40 24.74
C PRO A 74 -27.75 17.61 24.55
N ILE A 75 -26.60 18.25 24.72
CA ILE A 75 -25.29 17.61 24.49
C ILE A 75 -25.08 16.39 25.40
N ALA A 76 -25.60 16.42 26.62
CA ALA A 76 -25.56 15.30 27.55
C ALA A 76 -26.37 14.08 27.05
N ASP A 77 -27.36 14.33 26.21
CA ASP A 77 -28.28 13.32 25.65
C ASP A 77 -27.90 12.91 24.22
N LEU A 78 -26.75 13.38 23.72
CA LEU A 78 -26.26 12.94 22.41
C LEU A 78 -26.09 11.42 22.42
N PRO A 79 -26.64 10.72 21.42
CA PRO A 79 -26.45 9.27 21.33
C PRO A 79 -24.96 8.97 21.10
N PRO A 80 -24.48 7.78 21.49
CA PRO A 80 -23.16 7.33 21.09
C PRO A 80 -23.07 7.37 19.55
N PRO A 81 -21.87 7.61 18.98
CA PRO A 81 -21.69 7.47 17.55
C PRO A 81 -22.30 6.15 17.09
N PRO A 82 -23.20 6.17 16.09
CA PRO A 82 -23.86 4.96 15.69
C PRO A 82 -22.80 3.93 15.31
N PRO A 83 -23.07 2.62 15.45
CA PRO A 83 -22.43 1.67 14.56
C PRO A 83 -22.73 2.13 13.15
N GLU A 84 -21.92 2.99 12.54
CA GLU A 84 -21.94 3.23 11.11
C GLU A 84 -21.38 1.98 10.44
N VAL A 85 -22.03 0.84 10.67
CA VAL A 85 -21.91 -0.30 9.80
C VAL A 85 -23.13 -1.17 10.00
N ASN A 86 -23.87 -1.35 8.91
CA ASN A 86 -24.63 -2.57 8.70
C ASN A 86 -23.76 -3.76 9.17
N VAL A 87 -24.17 -4.48 10.22
CA VAL A 87 -23.36 -5.53 10.87
C VAL A 87 -22.99 -6.65 9.89
N THR A 88 -23.68 -6.72 8.76
CA THR A 88 -23.31 -7.56 7.62
C THR A 88 -21.99 -7.16 6.95
N ILE A 89 -21.53 -5.90 7.06
CA ILE A 89 -20.42 -5.30 6.29
C ILE A 89 -19.21 -4.92 7.18
N SER A 90 -19.22 -5.14 8.50
CA SER A 90 -18.03 -4.90 9.35
C SER A 90 -17.91 -5.90 10.49
N PRO A 91 -16.68 -6.18 10.93
CA PRO A 91 -16.44 -7.09 12.03
C PRO A 91 -17.09 -6.56 13.31
N ALA A 92 -17.69 -7.47 14.09
CA ALA A 92 -18.22 -7.16 15.40
C ALA A 92 -17.10 -6.76 16.37
N THR A 93 -15.97 -7.47 16.29
CA THR A 93 -14.78 -7.22 17.10
C THR A 93 -13.90 -6.16 16.45
N PHE A 94 -13.43 -5.22 17.25
CA PHE A 94 -12.48 -4.20 16.82
C PHE A 94 -11.05 -4.63 17.18
N ILE A 95 -10.25 -4.93 16.16
CA ILE A 95 -8.82 -5.22 16.32
C ILE A 95 -8.08 -3.90 16.50
N GLY A 96 -7.43 -3.73 17.65
CA GLY A 96 -6.64 -2.53 17.97
C GLY A 96 -7.01 -1.82 19.27
N GLY A 97 -7.61 -2.50 20.25
CA GLY A 97 -7.98 -1.92 21.55
C GLY A 97 -6.86 -1.11 22.21
N LYS A 98 -5.62 -1.61 22.20
CA LYS A 98 -4.46 -0.88 22.75
C LYS A 98 -4.16 0.46 22.04
N TYR A 99 -4.38 0.53 20.73
CA TYR A 99 -4.20 1.76 19.96
C TYR A 99 -5.29 2.78 20.31
N LEU A 100 -6.52 2.29 20.49
CA LEU A 100 -7.66 3.08 20.95
C LEU A 100 -7.41 3.65 22.36
N ASP A 101 -6.94 2.81 23.28
CA ASP A 101 -6.59 3.22 24.64
C ASP A 101 -5.48 4.27 24.66
N ARG A 102 -4.45 4.09 23.83
CA ARG A 102 -3.38 5.08 23.67
C ARG A 102 -3.88 6.40 23.09
N ALA A 103 -4.72 6.37 22.05
CA ALA A 103 -5.30 7.59 21.50
C ALA A 103 -6.16 8.32 22.54
N TYR A 104 -6.96 7.57 23.29
CA TYR A 104 -7.77 8.10 24.39
C TYR A 104 -6.89 8.72 25.49
N SER A 105 -5.82 8.04 25.93
CA SER A 105 -4.90 8.55 26.95
C SER A 105 -4.13 9.80 26.50
N MET A 106 -3.90 9.96 25.20
CA MET A 106 -3.31 11.18 24.62
C MET A 106 -4.31 12.34 24.57
N LEU A 107 -5.57 12.06 24.22
CA LEU A 107 -6.64 13.05 24.13
C LEU A 107 -7.02 13.59 25.51
N LEU A 108 -7.13 12.69 26.50
CA LEU A 108 -7.78 13.00 27.76
C LEU A 108 -7.15 14.18 28.54
N PRO A 109 -5.81 14.24 28.74
CA PRO A 109 -5.19 15.37 29.44
C PRO A 109 -5.41 16.70 28.73
N LYS A 110 -5.52 16.70 27.40
CA LYS A 110 -5.74 17.90 26.58
C LYS A 110 -7.19 18.37 26.65
N TYR A 111 -8.13 17.42 26.71
CA TYR A 111 -9.55 17.70 26.93
C TYR A 111 -9.84 18.22 28.36
N GLU A 112 -9.14 17.71 29.38
CA GLU A 112 -9.40 18.06 30.79
C GLU A 112 -8.66 19.31 31.29
N GLN A 113 -7.84 19.94 30.44
CA GLN A 113 -7.05 21.12 30.80
C GLN A 113 -7.94 22.19 31.45
N ALA A 114 -7.54 22.62 32.66
CA ALA A 114 -8.37 23.43 33.55
C ALA A 114 -8.43 24.91 33.15
N GLU A 115 -7.37 25.40 32.52
CA GLU A 115 -7.26 26.76 32.00
C GLU A 115 -7.63 26.79 30.53
N ASP A 116 -8.30 27.87 30.13
CA ASP A 116 -8.48 28.20 28.72
C ASP A 116 -7.10 28.39 28.07
N ASP A 117 -7.08 28.25 26.74
CA ASP A 117 -5.94 28.11 25.83
C ASP A 117 -5.02 29.36 25.69
N PHE A 118 -4.89 30.14 26.77
CA PHE A 118 -4.14 31.39 26.89
C PHE A 118 -2.73 31.20 27.48
N GLY A 119 -2.37 29.99 27.95
CA GLY A 119 -1.03 29.63 28.43
C GLY A 119 -0.04 29.23 27.32
N GLY A 120 1.21 28.96 27.72
CA GLY A 120 2.28 28.51 26.80
C GLY A 120 2.07 27.10 26.19
N ASP A 121 1.29 26.23 26.86
CA ASP A 121 0.92 24.90 26.35
C ASP A 121 -0.50 24.92 25.79
N ARG A 122 -0.56 25.12 24.47
CA ARG A 122 -1.80 25.25 23.70
C ARG A 122 -2.38 23.88 23.37
N ILE A 123 -3.71 23.74 23.47
CA ILE A 123 -4.41 22.48 23.19
C ILE A 123 -4.18 22.09 21.71
N PRO A 124 -3.48 20.97 21.43
CA PRO A 124 -3.27 20.47 20.08
C PRO A 124 -4.54 19.75 19.60
N PRO A 125 -4.93 19.83 18.32
CA PRO A 125 -5.92 18.89 17.78
C PRO A 125 -5.30 17.50 17.58
N MET A 126 -6.14 16.49 17.37
CA MET A 126 -5.71 15.13 17.03
C MET A 126 -6.06 14.79 15.57
N THR A 127 -5.15 14.10 14.87
CA THR A 127 -5.42 13.59 13.53
C THR A 127 -5.10 12.11 13.41
N PHE A 128 -5.95 11.40 12.65
CA PHE A 128 -5.76 10.02 12.24
C PHE A 128 -5.46 9.98 10.76
N THR A 129 -4.19 9.79 10.41
CA THR A 129 -3.73 9.73 9.02
C THR A 129 -3.36 8.30 8.63
N ARG A 130 -3.87 7.87 7.48
CA ARG A 130 -3.49 6.63 6.79
C ARG A 130 -4.14 6.65 5.41
N PHE A 131 -3.58 5.87 4.50
CA PHE A 131 -4.12 5.60 3.17
C PHE A 131 -5.64 5.27 3.16
N SER A 132 -6.27 5.42 1.99
CA SER A 132 -7.71 5.15 1.83
C SER A 132 -8.07 3.74 2.27
N ARG A 133 -9.21 3.55 2.93
CA ARG A 133 -9.65 2.26 3.49
C ARG A 133 -8.77 1.69 4.62
N GLY A 134 -7.82 2.46 5.16
CA GLY A 134 -6.95 2.05 6.28
C GLY A 134 -7.59 2.00 7.68
N GLY A 135 -8.91 2.10 7.80
CA GLY A 135 -9.63 1.96 9.08
C GLY A 135 -9.81 3.23 9.90
N LYS A 136 -9.55 4.41 9.32
CA LYS A 136 -9.71 5.73 9.97
C LYS A 136 -11.11 5.97 10.53
N THR A 137 -12.14 5.87 9.69
CA THR A 137 -13.55 6.08 10.05
C THR A 137 -13.95 5.18 11.20
N ARG A 138 -13.65 3.87 11.10
CA ARG A 138 -13.94 2.92 12.19
C ARG A 138 -13.22 3.30 13.48
N PHE A 139 -11.95 3.69 13.41
CA PHE A 139 -11.20 4.12 14.59
C PHE A 139 -11.81 5.35 15.27
N LEU A 140 -12.23 6.36 14.50
CA LEU A 140 -12.93 7.54 15.03
C LEU A 140 -14.24 7.15 15.74
N VAL A 141 -15.03 6.25 15.14
CA VAL A 141 -16.27 5.75 15.74
C VAL A 141 -15.99 5.05 17.08
N GLU A 142 -14.97 4.18 17.14
CA GLU A 142 -14.60 3.52 18.40
C GLU A 142 -14.08 4.50 19.45
N LEU A 143 -13.33 5.53 19.05
CA LEU A 143 -12.90 6.60 19.95
C LEU A 143 -14.10 7.33 20.56
N GLY A 144 -15.10 7.67 19.73
CA GLY A 144 -16.30 8.33 20.22
C GLY A 144 -17.15 7.44 21.14
N ARG A 145 -17.20 6.13 20.90
CA ARG A 145 -17.84 5.18 21.83
C ARG A 145 -17.11 5.07 23.15
N LYS A 146 -15.78 4.98 23.12
CA LYS A 146 -14.96 4.98 24.33
C LYS A 146 -15.15 6.27 25.13
N LEU A 147 -15.22 7.42 24.47
CA LEU A 147 -15.55 8.70 25.11
C LEU A 147 -16.94 8.64 25.76
N TYR A 148 -17.95 8.15 25.04
CA TYR A 148 -19.31 8.03 25.54
C TYR A 148 -19.43 7.11 26.76
N SER A 149 -18.82 5.91 26.72
CA SER A 149 -18.83 4.96 27.84
C SER A 149 -18.16 5.52 29.10
N GLU A 150 -17.24 6.46 28.90
CA GLU A 150 -16.51 7.17 29.96
C GLU A 150 -17.16 8.52 30.31
N GLY A 151 -18.43 8.72 29.96
CA GLY A 151 -19.24 9.89 30.33
C GLY A 151 -18.82 11.20 29.65
N ARG A 152 -18.15 11.13 28.50
CA ARG A 152 -17.69 12.31 27.73
C ARG A 152 -18.49 12.40 26.43
N PRO A 153 -19.34 13.43 26.26
CA PRO A 153 -20.10 13.60 25.03
C PRO A 153 -19.18 13.73 23.82
N ALA A 154 -19.49 12.99 22.76
CA ALA A 154 -18.79 13.05 21.49
C ALA A 154 -19.80 13.10 20.34
N ILE A 155 -19.52 13.92 19.33
CA ILE A 155 -20.34 14.00 18.11
C ILE A 155 -19.47 13.65 16.90
N PHE A 156 -19.93 12.70 16.11
CA PHE A 156 -19.26 12.26 14.89
C PHE A 156 -19.93 12.87 13.66
N VAL A 157 -19.16 13.58 12.85
CA VAL A 157 -19.56 14.15 11.56
C VAL A 157 -18.61 13.66 10.46
N SER A 158 -19.11 13.44 9.26
CA SER A 158 -18.29 13.04 8.11
C SER A 158 -18.42 14.07 7.00
N PHE A 159 -17.33 14.41 6.32
CA PHE A 159 -17.37 15.15 5.06
C PHE A 159 -17.45 14.21 3.83
N ASN A 160 -17.58 12.90 4.07
CA ASN A 160 -17.72 11.86 3.06
C ASN A 160 -19.07 11.11 3.19
N ASP A 161 -19.21 10.04 2.41
CA ASP A 161 -20.30 9.04 2.43
C ASP A 161 -21.72 9.64 2.29
N GLU A 162 -22.64 9.31 3.21
CA GLU A 162 -24.04 9.76 3.17
C GLU A 162 -24.18 11.28 3.29
N SER A 163 -23.13 11.93 3.78
CA SER A 163 -23.02 13.38 3.90
C SER A 163 -22.09 14.02 2.86
N ALA A 164 -21.57 13.26 1.90
CA ALA A 164 -20.81 13.84 0.80
C ALA A 164 -21.73 14.72 -0.06
N TYR A 165 -21.27 15.92 -0.40
CA TYR A 165 -21.85 16.69 -1.48
C TYR A 165 -20.74 17.07 -2.46
N SER A 166 -21.04 16.94 -3.75
CA SER A 166 -20.12 17.34 -4.80
C SER A 166 -19.93 18.84 -4.73
N PHE A 167 -18.72 19.29 -4.40
CA PHE A 167 -18.30 20.64 -4.73
C PHE A 167 -18.44 20.82 -6.25
N PRO A 168 -18.89 21.99 -6.72
CA PRO A 168 -18.95 22.26 -8.16
C PRO A 168 -17.60 21.93 -8.81
N LYS A 169 -17.62 21.30 -9.98
CA LYS A 169 -16.39 21.09 -10.76
C LYS A 169 -15.90 22.45 -11.28
N ASP A 170 -14.58 22.64 -11.28
CA ASP A 170 -13.83 23.73 -11.92
C ASP A 170 -14.43 25.14 -11.79
N GLY A 171 -14.06 25.86 -10.73
CA GLY A 171 -14.16 27.33 -10.66
C GLY A 171 -15.45 27.90 -10.05
N GLU A 172 -16.47 27.08 -9.80
CA GLU A 172 -17.68 27.52 -9.11
C GLU A 172 -17.55 27.34 -7.59
N LEU A 173 -17.83 28.40 -6.82
CA LEU A 173 -17.90 28.31 -5.37
C LEU A 173 -19.10 27.46 -4.93
N PRO A 174 -18.97 26.66 -3.85
CA PRO A 174 -20.13 25.98 -3.27
C PRO A 174 -21.18 26.99 -2.85
N LYS A 175 -22.46 26.62 -3.03
CA LYS A 175 -23.60 27.45 -2.61
C LYS A 175 -23.60 27.71 -1.09
N GLN A 176 -23.02 26.79 -0.32
CA GLN A 176 -22.87 26.88 1.13
C GLN A 176 -21.44 27.18 1.53
N SER A 177 -21.27 27.95 2.62
CA SER A 177 -19.95 28.13 3.23
C SER A 177 -19.44 26.83 3.88
N LEU A 178 -18.12 26.71 4.09
CA LEU A 178 -17.56 25.53 4.78
C LEU A 178 -17.97 25.46 6.26
N VAL A 179 -18.15 26.62 6.91
CA VAL A 179 -18.69 26.70 8.28
C VAL A 179 -20.12 26.19 8.28
N GLU A 180 -20.98 26.73 7.43
CA GLU A 180 -22.38 26.30 7.30
C GLU A 180 -22.51 24.79 7.01
N SER A 181 -21.61 24.26 6.19
CA SER A 181 -21.50 22.82 5.91
C SER A 181 -21.22 21.99 7.17
N LEU A 182 -20.36 22.47 8.07
CA LEU A 182 -20.13 21.86 9.38
C LEU A 182 -21.37 22.00 10.27
N LEU A 183 -21.97 23.19 10.36
CA LEU A 183 -23.16 23.47 11.19
C LEU A 183 -24.34 22.57 10.81
N LEU A 184 -24.59 22.37 9.52
CA LEU A 184 -25.64 21.48 9.02
C LEU A 184 -25.41 20.01 9.45
N ARG A 185 -24.16 19.56 9.54
CA ARG A 185 -23.81 18.20 10.00
C ARG A 185 -23.95 18.05 11.51
N LEU A 186 -23.53 19.05 12.27
CA LEU A 186 -23.76 19.11 13.71
C LEU A 186 -25.27 19.04 13.98
N ALA A 187 -26.05 19.87 13.30
CA ALA A 187 -27.50 19.89 13.42
C ALA A 187 -28.15 18.55 13.02
N TRP A 188 -27.70 17.93 11.92
CA TRP A 188 -28.19 16.61 11.49
C TRP A 188 -27.98 15.53 12.56
N LYS A 189 -26.79 15.50 13.16
CA LYS A 189 -26.42 14.52 14.18
C LYS A 189 -27.08 14.81 15.53
N ALA A 190 -27.36 16.08 15.83
CA ALA A 190 -28.03 16.51 17.06
C ALA A 190 -29.56 16.70 16.93
N ALA A 191 -30.17 16.46 15.77
CA ALA A 191 -31.60 16.72 15.57
C ALA A 191 -32.48 15.83 16.46
N THR A 192 -33.46 16.45 17.12
CA THR A 192 -34.56 15.75 17.81
C THR A 192 -35.42 14.94 16.83
N ASN A 193 -36.14 13.93 17.33
CA ASN A 193 -37.04 13.12 16.50
C ASN A 193 -38.13 13.98 15.86
N GLU A 194 -38.70 14.91 16.62
CA GLU A 194 -39.71 15.87 16.15
C GLU A 194 -39.17 16.75 15.02
N THR A 195 -37.90 17.15 15.10
CA THR A 195 -37.23 17.91 14.04
C THR A 195 -37.02 17.04 12.80
N ARG A 196 -36.56 15.81 12.96
CA ARG A 196 -36.41 14.86 11.84
C ARG A 196 -37.73 14.63 11.11
N GLU A 197 -38.82 14.43 11.85
CA GLU A 197 -40.17 14.30 11.27
C GLU A 197 -40.62 15.56 10.53
N ARG A 198 -40.36 16.75 11.09
CA ARG A 198 -40.68 18.02 10.42
C ARG A 198 -39.94 18.16 9.09
N VAL A 199 -38.65 17.83 9.07
CA VAL A 199 -37.84 17.87 7.84
C VAL A 199 -38.28 16.81 6.84
N ALA A 200 -38.61 15.58 7.30
CA ALA A 200 -39.14 14.52 6.46
C ALA A 200 -40.45 14.92 5.77
N ARG A 201 -41.37 15.56 6.51
CA ARG A 201 -42.61 16.14 5.94
C ARG A 201 -42.31 17.22 4.89
N ALA A 202 -41.37 18.12 5.17
CA ALA A 202 -40.98 19.17 4.22
C ALA A 202 -40.32 18.61 2.95
N ALA A 203 -39.59 17.50 3.08
CA ALA A 203 -38.95 16.79 1.98
C ALA A 203 -39.88 15.80 1.26
N ASN A 204 -41.11 15.60 1.75
CA ASN A 204 -42.06 14.61 1.25
C ASN A 204 -41.48 13.18 1.19
N VAL A 205 -40.83 12.76 2.28
CA VAL A 205 -40.27 11.41 2.46
C VAL A 205 -40.62 10.87 3.84
N ASP A 206 -40.54 9.56 4.03
CA ASP A 206 -40.68 8.93 5.35
C ASP A 206 -39.45 9.24 6.23
N VAL A 207 -39.64 9.39 7.54
CA VAL A 207 -38.56 9.74 8.48
C VAL A 207 -37.40 8.74 8.45
N ASP A 208 -37.69 7.44 8.27
CA ASP A 208 -36.69 6.37 8.19
C ASP A 208 -35.89 6.41 6.87
N THR A 209 -36.45 7.06 5.85
CA THR A 209 -35.82 7.26 4.54
C THR A 209 -35.18 8.64 4.40
N LEU A 210 -35.29 9.50 5.42
CA LEU A 210 -34.65 10.80 5.42
C LEU A 210 -33.12 10.62 5.32
N ARG A 211 -32.51 11.30 4.35
CA ARG A 211 -31.06 11.31 4.12
C ARG A 211 -30.51 12.72 4.25
N PHE A 212 -29.21 12.85 4.42
CA PHE A 212 -28.57 14.16 4.57
C PHE A 212 -28.76 15.08 3.35
N TRP A 213 -28.86 14.52 2.13
CA TRP A 213 -29.15 15.33 0.94
C TRP A 213 -30.54 15.99 0.96
N ASN A 214 -31.54 15.36 1.60
CA ASN A 214 -32.83 16.00 1.89
C ASN A 214 -32.62 17.13 2.91
N TRP A 215 -31.88 16.82 3.98
CA TRP A 215 -31.61 17.76 5.06
C TRP A 215 -31.02 19.08 4.56
N ILE A 216 -29.93 19.04 3.78
CA ILE A 216 -29.25 20.26 3.29
C ILE A 216 -30.11 21.14 2.39
N LYS A 217 -31.11 20.55 1.70
CA LYS A 217 -32.04 21.26 0.82
C LYS A 217 -33.15 21.95 1.60
N HIS A 218 -33.60 21.33 2.69
CA HIS A 218 -34.79 21.78 3.41
C HIS A 218 -34.47 22.51 4.72
N VAL A 219 -33.25 22.40 5.24
CA VAL A 219 -32.86 22.94 6.54
C VAL A 219 -32.02 24.20 6.41
N SER A 220 -32.37 25.22 7.19
CA SER A 220 -31.53 26.38 7.48
C SER A 220 -31.16 26.39 8.96
N VAL A 221 -29.87 26.54 9.25
CA VAL A 221 -29.34 26.69 10.61
C VAL A 221 -28.41 27.89 10.65
N ASP A 222 -28.69 28.80 11.56
CA ASP A 222 -27.87 29.99 11.80
C ASP A 222 -26.71 29.61 12.75
N GLU A 223 -25.56 30.29 12.64
CA GLU A 223 -24.37 30.02 13.47
C GLU A 223 -24.68 30.20 14.96
N GLU A 224 -25.46 31.22 15.30
CA GLU A 224 -25.86 31.53 16.67
C GLU A 224 -26.66 30.39 17.32
N VAL A 225 -27.43 29.62 16.55
CA VAL A 225 -28.20 28.48 17.07
C VAL A 225 -27.25 27.37 17.52
N ILE A 226 -26.22 27.07 16.73
CA ILE A 226 -25.23 26.06 17.10
C ILE A 226 -24.34 26.57 18.23
N ASP A 227 -23.98 27.84 18.23
CA ASP A 227 -23.15 28.44 19.27
C ASP A 227 -23.86 28.48 20.62
N GLU A 228 -25.16 28.79 20.64
CA GLU A 228 -26.00 28.72 21.85
C GLU A 228 -26.17 27.28 22.32
N TRP A 229 -26.45 26.35 21.40
CA TRP A 229 -26.55 24.92 21.71
C TRP A 229 -25.24 24.34 22.28
N LEU A 230 -24.11 24.73 21.68
CA LEU A 230 -22.79 24.42 22.20
C LEU A 230 -22.67 25.04 23.60
N GLY A 231 -22.75 26.37 23.73
CA GLY A 231 -22.52 27.06 24.99
C GLY A 231 -21.21 26.64 25.67
N ASN A 232 -21.25 26.46 27.00
CA ASN A 232 -20.12 25.98 27.80
C ASN A 232 -20.14 24.45 28.03
N ASN A 233 -20.96 23.72 27.28
CA ASN A 233 -21.10 22.27 27.48
C ASN A 233 -19.80 21.53 27.12
N PRO A 234 -19.48 20.41 27.77
CA PRO A 234 -18.39 19.54 27.33
C PRO A 234 -18.72 18.83 26.01
N LEU A 235 -17.80 18.78 25.04
CA LEU A 235 -17.99 18.00 23.80
C LEU A 235 -16.67 17.71 23.08
N VAL A 236 -16.53 16.51 22.54
CA VAL A 236 -15.50 16.16 21.56
C VAL A 236 -16.11 16.08 20.16
N LEU A 237 -15.60 16.85 19.22
CA LEU A 237 -15.98 16.78 17.81
C LEU A 237 -15.07 15.80 17.07
N LEU A 238 -15.65 14.78 16.45
CA LEU A 238 -14.96 13.78 15.64
C LEU A 238 -15.31 14.02 14.17
N ILE A 239 -14.33 14.37 13.35
CA ILE A 239 -14.53 14.75 11.95
C ILE A 239 -13.89 13.72 11.02
N ASP A 240 -14.68 13.02 10.23
CA ASP A 240 -14.16 12.14 9.19
C ASP A 240 -13.89 12.91 7.89
N GLU A 241 -12.72 12.67 7.28
CA GLU A 241 -12.23 13.23 6.01
C GLU A 241 -12.22 14.77 5.97
N LEU A 242 -11.59 15.42 6.95
CA LEU A 242 -11.47 16.88 6.96
C LEU A 242 -10.69 17.43 5.74
N ASN A 243 -9.77 16.64 5.18
CA ASN A 243 -9.07 16.92 3.92
C ASN A 243 -10.01 17.11 2.71
N ALA A 244 -11.26 16.62 2.77
CA ALA A 244 -12.23 16.87 1.70
C ALA A 244 -12.58 18.37 1.58
N VAL A 245 -12.39 19.15 2.65
CA VAL A 245 -12.65 20.60 2.67
C VAL A 245 -11.40 21.45 2.88
N VAL A 246 -10.27 20.83 3.26
CA VAL A 246 -8.96 21.48 3.41
C VAL A 246 -8.07 21.02 2.26
N THR A 247 -8.19 21.68 1.11
CA THR A 247 -7.51 21.28 -0.14
C THR A 247 -6.45 22.28 -0.57
N ARG A 248 -6.55 23.56 -0.19
CA ARG A 248 -5.62 24.67 -0.57
C ARG A 248 -5.35 24.87 -2.06
N GLN A 249 -6.03 24.12 -2.91
CA GLN A 249 -5.92 24.20 -4.35
C GLN A 249 -6.99 25.12 -4.95
N GLY A 250 -7.87 25.68 -4.12
CA GLY A 250 -8.87 26.67 -4.53
C GLY A 250 -8.31 28.09 -4.62
N GLY A 251 -9.03 28.97 -5.33
CA GLY A 251 -8.71 30.39 -5.41
C GLY A 251 -8.77 31.14 -4.06
N PRO A 252 -8.51 32.47 -4.06
CA PRO A 252 -8.50 33.28 -2.83
C PRO A 252 -9.78 33.17 -1.99
N GLU A 253 -10.93 33.05 -2.65
CA GLU A 253 -12.24 32.90 -2.00
C GLU A 253 -12.36 31.58 -1.23
N TRP A 254 -11.92 30.46 -1.83
CA TRP A 254 -11.87 29.17 -1.16
C TRP A 254 -10.93 29.20 0.05
N THR A 255 -9.76 29.81 -0.11
CA THR A 255 -8.80 29.99 0.99
C THR A 255 -9.42 30.79 2.15
N ALA A 256 -10.24 31.80 1.85
CA ALA A 256 -10.96 32.55 2.87
C ALA A 256 -12.01 31.68 3.60
N MET A 257 -12.73 30.82 2.88
CA MET A 257 -13.67 29.86 3.47
C MET A 257 -12.96 28.84 4.37
N GLU A 258 -11.82 28.30 3.93
CA GLU A 258 -10.99 27.41 4.76
C GLU A 258 -10.54 28.13 6.05
N ALA A 259 -10.08 29.39 5.93
CA ALA A 259 -9.66 30.18 7.09
C ALA A 259 -10.81 30.48 8.07
N GLN A 260 -12.04 30.64 7.57
CA GLN A 260 -13.24 30.80 8.40
C GLN A 260 -13.56 29.50 9.15
N LEU A 261 -13.54 28.35 8.47
CA LEU A 261 -13.75 27.04 9.10
C LEU A 261 -12.68 26.74 10.16
N GLY A 262 -11.40 26.98 9.84
CA GLY A 262 -10.30 26.79 10.78
C GLY A 262 -10.39 27.70 12.00
N ARG A 263 -10.87 28.94 11.81
CA ARG A 263 -11.18 29.86 12.92
C ARG A 263 -12.29 29.32 13.82
N TYR A 264 -13.41 28.88 13.21
CA TYR A 264 -14.56 28.34 13.94
C TYR A 264 -14.16 27.10 14.77
N LEU A 265 -13.48 26.12 14.16
CA LEU A 265 -13.00 24.93 14.87
C LEU A 265 -12.08 25.28 16.06
N ARG A 266 -11.19 26.26 15.88
CA ARG A 266 -10.31 26.71 16.96
C ARG A 266 -11.11 27.35 18.10
N GLU A 267 -11.98 28.31 17.79
CA GLU A 267 -12.68 29.15 18.77
C GLU A 267 -13.76 28.39 19.57
N HIS A 268 -14.37 27.38 18.95
CA HIS A 268 -15.45 26.61 19.57
C HIS A 268 -15.00 25.25 20.10
N PHE A 269 -13.92 24.66 19.55
CA PHE A 269 -13.48 23.32 19.92
C PHE A 269 -12.08 23.19 20.54
N LEU A 270 -11.21 24.21 20.46
CA LEU A 270 -9.87 24.13 21.08
C LEU A 270 -9.64 25.17 22.17
N THR A 271 -10.24 26.36 22.08
CA THR A 271 -9.99 27.43 23.06
C THR A 271 -10.88 27.36 24.29
N ARG A 272 -11.93 26.54 24.26
CA ARG A 272 -12.94 26.42 25.31
C ARG A 272 -12.64 25.22 26.20
N ARG A 273 -12.74 25.39 27.51
CA ARG A 273 -12.62 24.30 28.48
C ARG A 273 -13.51 23.09 28.13
N ARG A 274 -12.97 21.88 28.23
CA ARG A 274 -13.66 20.61 27.93
C ARG A 274 -14.27 20.55 26.52
N ARG A 275 -13.64 21.24 25.59
CA ARG A 275 -13.85 21.05 24.16
C ARG A 275 -12.60 20.49 23.52
N TYR A 276 -12.82 19.64 22.53
CA TYR A 276 -11.73 19.09 21.74
C TYR A 276 -12.23 18.72 20.36
N PHE A 277 -11.33 18.59 19.39
CA PHE A 277 -11.67 17.89 18.16
C PHE A 277 -10.55 16.95 17.69
N ALA A 278 -10.97 15.83 17.11
CA ALA A 278 -10.11 14.90 16.40
C ALA A 278 -10.65 14.70 14.98
N PHE A 279 -9.78 14.46 14.02
CA PHE A 279 -10.20 14.29 12.64
C PHE A 279 -9.41 13.24 11.89
N SER A 280 -9.98 12.68 10.82
CA SER A 280 -9.27 11.78 9.93
C SER A 280 -8.82 12.48 8.64
N SER A 281 -7.77 11.95 8.02
CA SER A 281 -7.32 12.40 6.71
C SER A 281 -6.57 11.32 5.92
N HIS A 282 -6.76 11.28 4.61
CA HIS A 282 -5.93 10.51 3.69
C HIS A 282 -4.58 11.17 3.36
N VAL A 283 -4.42 12.46 3.69
CA VAL A 283 -3.24 13.26 3.31
C VAL A 283 -2.24 13.30 4.47
N PRO A 284 -1.06 12.67 4.33
CA PRO A 284 0.04 12.70 5.31
C PRO A 284 0.45 14.12 5.75
N THR A 285 0.57 15.03 4.79
CA THR A 285 1.07 16.40 5.02
C THR A 285 0.08 17.27 5.79
N ILE A 286 -1.15 16.78 6.03
CA ILE A 286 -2.20 17.53 6.71
C ILE A 286 -1.77 18.01 8.10
N ALA A 287 -0.86 17.31 8.80
CA ALA A 287 -0.40 17.74 10.11
C ALA A 287 0.44 19.03 10.07
N GLN A 288 1.16 19.27 8.97
CA GLN A 288 1.86 20.53 8.74
C GLN A 288 0.88 21.62 8.26
N GLU A 289 -0.05 21.23 7.40
CA GLU A 289 -1.04 22.13 6.82
C GLU A 289 -2.08 22.61 7.85
N ILE A 290 -2.49 21.75 8.78
CA ILE A 290 -3.52 22.06 9.78
C ILE A 290 -3.09 23.20 10.70
N LYS A 291 -1.77 23.33 10.98
CA LYS A 291 -1.22 24.45 11.75
C LYS A 291 -1.55 25.79 11.09
N GLN A 292 -1.36 25.86 9.78
CA GLN A 292 -1.66 27.02 8.97
C GLN A 292 -3.19 27.18 8.77
N PHE A 293 -3.93 26.09 8.59
CA PHE A 293 -5.39 26.08 8.40
C PHE A 293 -6.15 26.63 9.61
N LEU A 294 -5.75 26.27 10.83
CA LEU A 294 -6.34 26.81 12.08
C LEU A 294 -6.01 28.30 12.31
N ASN A 295 -5.44 28.98 11.30
CA ASN A 295 -5.02 30.37 11.28
C ASN A 295 -4.26 30.74 12.56
N SER A 296 -3.43 29.80 12.99
CA SER A 296 -2.75 29.82 14.28
C SER A 296 -1.37 30.40 14.03
N ARG A 297 -1.12 31.64 14.47
CA ARG A 297 0.25 32.15 14.68
C ARG A 297 1.04 31.36 15.74
N SER A 298 0.42 30.37 16.34
CA SER A 298 0.97 29.57 17.42
C SER A 298 1.51 28.23 16.97
N ASN A 299 2.60 27.80 17.61
CA ASN A 299 3.25 26.51 17.42
C ASN A 299 2.43 25.33 17.97
N ARG A 300 1.10 25.30 17.77
CA ARG A 300 0.30 24.11 18.08
C ARG A 300 0.87 22.93 17.31
N HIS A 301 1.32 21.91 18.03
CA HIS A 301 1.57 20.62 17.43
C HIS A 301 0.23 19.91 17.21
N VAL A 302 0.25 18.81 16.48
CA VAL A 302 -0.92 17.98 16.20
C VAL A 302 -0.61 16.61 16.79
N LEU A 303 -1.53 16.06 17.57
CA LEU A 303 -1.39 14.69 18.06
C LEU A 303 -1.68 13.73 16.91
N MET A 304 -0.75 12.81 16.66
CA MET A 304 -0.85 11.83 15.57
C MET A 304 -0.72 10.41 16.14
N PRO A 305 -1.74 9.91 16.86
CA PRO A 305 -1.75 8.51 17.28
C PRO A 305 -1.71 7.56 16.08
N GLN A 306 -1.01 6.45 16.25
CA GLN A 306 -0.95 5.40 15.24
C GLN A 306 -2.29 4.65 15.15
N LEU A 307 -2.73 4.37 13.92
CA LEU A 307 -3.88 3.51 13.68
C LEU A 307 -3.51 2.02 13.87
N PRO A 308 -4.49 1.16 14.18
CA PRO A 308 -4.24 -0.25 14.48
C PRO A 308 -3.47 -0.97 13.38
N LEU A 309 -2.50 -1.78 13.80
CA LEU A 309 -1.87 -2.80 12.99
C LEU A 309 -2.17 -4.15 13.63
N ILE A 310 -2.37 -5.16 12.80
CA ILE A 310 -2.41 -6.56 13.23
C ILE A 310 -1.00 -6.91 13.70
N GLU A 311 -0.82 -7.17 14.99
CA GLU A 311 0.42 -7.64 15.59
C GLU A 311 0.38 -9.15 15.80
N GLN A 312 1.51 -9.73 16.21
CA GLN A 312 1.64 -11.18 16.39
C GLN A 312 0.56 -11.72 17.35
N ALA A 313 0.27 -10.97 18.42
CA ALA A 313 -0.76 -11.32 19.38
C ALA A 313 -2.20 -11.26 18.82
N ASP A 314 -2.41 -10.59 17.70
CA ASP A 314 -3.72 -10.50 17.03
C ASP A 314 -3.89 -11.58 15.96
N LEU A 315 -2.81 -12.28 15.56
CA LEU A 315 -2.84 -13.23 14.45
C LEU A 315 -3.76 -14.42 14.73
N ASP A 316 -3.75 -14.97 15.94
CA ASP A 316 -4.60 -16.12 16.27
C ASP A 316 -6.08 -15.77 16.15
N GLU A 317 -6.48 -14.57 16.60
CA GLU A 317 -7.85 -14.06 16.43
C GLU A 317 -8.19 -13.88 14.93
N VAL A 318 -7.30 -13.26 14.18
CA VAL A 318 -7.50 -12.98 12.74
C VAL A 318 -7.54 -14.26 11.89
N ILE A 319 -6.75 -15.26 12.24
CA ILE A 319 -6.68 -16.54 11.53
C ILE A 319 -7.91 -17.39 11.87
N SER A 320 -8.27 -17.48 13.15
CA SER A 320 -9.38 -18.31 13.64
C SER A 320 -10.76 -17.75 13.29
N ASP A 321 -10.91 -16.43 13.18
CA ASP A 321 -12.19 -15.82 12.82
C ASP A 321 -12.59 -16.22 11.38
N VAL A 322 -13.70 -16.95 11.30
CA VAL A 322 -14.29 -17.47 10.05
C VAL A 322 -14.50 -16.38 8.99
N ARG A 323 -14.70 -15.13 9.40
CA ARG A 323 -14.91 -13.99 8.50
C ARG A 323 -13.62 -13.53 7.83
N TYR A 324 -12.49 -13.69 8.51
CA TYR A 324 -11.17 -13.32 8.00
C TYR A 324 -10.49 -14.50 7.34
N ARG A 325 -10.30 -15.64 8.04
CA ARG A 325 -9.54 -16.83 7.59
C ARG A 325 -8.29 -16.46 6.81
N ALA A 326 -7.57 -15.46 7.30
CA ALA A 326 -6.46 -14.86 6.60
C ALA A 326 -5.17 -15.60 6.91
N THR A 327 -4.32 -15.78 5.91
CA THR A 327 -2.97 -16.27 6.10
C THR A 327 -2.05 -15.14 6.61
N PRO A 328 -0.94 -15.44 7.30
CA PRO A 328 0.03 -14.41 7.68
C PRO A 328 0.53 -13.58 6.49
N ALA A 329 0.66 -14.18 5.31
CA ALA A 329 1.06 -13.45 4.12
C ALA A 329 -0.02 -12.54 3.56
N GLU A 330 -1.30 -12.89 3.65
CA GLU A 330 -2.37 -11.96 3.31
C GLU A 330 -2.44 -10.79 4.29
N VAL A 331 -2.16 -11.05 5.58
CA VAL A 331 -2.02 -9.98 6.58
C VAL A 331 -0.88 -9.05 6.19
N CYS A 332 0.27 -9.59 5.77
CA CYS A 332 1.38 -8.80 5.24
C CYS A 332 1.00 -8.05 3.95
N TRP A 333 0.32 -8.71 3.01
CA TRP A 333 -0.13 -8.14 1.73
C TRP A 333 -0.93 -6.85 1.94
N VAL A 334 -1.83 -6.83 2.92
CA VAL A 334 -2.65 -5.66 3.26
C VAL A 334 -1.97 -4.68 4.21
N GLY A 335 -0.66 -4.82 4.41
CA GLY A 335 0.14 -3.96 5.28
C GLY A 335 -0.28 -4.03 6.74
N ARG A 336 -0.78 -5.19 7.18
CA ARG A 336 -1.28 -5.44 8.54
C ARG A 336 -2.44 -4.53 8.94
N SER A 337 -3.15 -3.94 7.98
CA SER A 337 -4.32 -3.10 8.25
C SER A 337 -5.57 -3.96 8.44
N PRO A 338 -6.21 -3.97 9.64
CA PRO A 338 -7.41 -4.76 9.87
C PRO A 338 -8.55 -4.41 8.90
N ALA A 339 -8.69 -3.12 8.58
CA ALA A 339 -9.73 -2.64 7.67
C ALA A 339 -9.49 -3.08 6.23
N LEU A 340 -8.24 -3.08 5.76
CA LEU A 340 -7.96 -3.59 4.41
C LEU A 340 -8.15 -5.09 4.34
N LEU A 341 -7.72 -5.83 5.37
CA LEU A 341 -7.91 -7.27 5.43
C LEU A 341 -9.40 -7.62 5.30
N TRP A 342 -10.23 -6.94 6.10
CA TRP A 342 -11.68 -7.10 6.04
C TRP A 342 -12.22 -6.84 4.62
N ILE A 343 -11.83 -5.72 3.99
CA ILE A 343 -12.31 -5.36 2.66
C ILE A 343 -11.85 -6.38 1.60
N THR A 344 -10.61 -6.89 1.69
CA THR A 344 -10.10 -7.92 0.76
C THR A 344 -10.84 -9.25 0.83
N ARG A 345 -11.41 -9.58 1.98
CA ARG A 345 -12.15 -10.84 2.16
C ARG A 345 -13.64 -10.66 1.91
N TYR A 346 -14.21 -9.51 2.26
CA TYR A 346 -15.64 -9.26 2.11
C TYR A 346 -16.05 -8.82 0.70
N ARG A 347 -15.23 -8.03 0.01
CA ARG A 347 -15.46 -7.66 -1.41
C ARG A 347 -14.66 -8.64 -2.27
N SER A 348 -15.32 -9.35 -3.20
CA SER A 348 -14.66 -10.33 -4.07
C SER A 348 -13.30 -9.84 -4.60
N ARG A 349 -12.25 -10.66 -4.47
CA ARG A 349 -10.85 -10.32 -4.79
C ARG A 349 -10.70 -9.61 -6.14
N ASP A 350 -11.48 -9.99 -7.15
CA ASP A 350 -11.44 -9.43 -8.51
C ASP A 350 -11.81 -7.93 -8.62
N ARG A 351 -12.53 -7.36 -7.66
CA ARG A 351 -12.92 -5.93 -7.70
C ARG A 351 -11.94 -5.00 -7.00
N MET A 352 -11.00 -5.53 -6.21
CA MET A 352 -10.19 -4.69 -5.32
C MET A 352 -9.04 -3.96 -6.01
N ALA A 353 -8.33 -4.58 -6.96
CA ALA A 353 -7.19 -3.94 -7.62
C ALA A 353 -7.62 -2.66 -8.38
N GLY A 354 -8.78 -2.67 -9.04
CA GLY A 354 -9.33 -1.47 -9.69
C GLY A 354 -9.78 -0.40 -8.69
N ASP A 355 -10.65 -0.77 -7.75
CA ASP A 355 -11.33 0.20 -6.88
C ASP A 355 -10.47 0.78 -5.76
N VAL A 356 -9.45 0.04 -5.30
CA VAL A 356 -8.55 0.48 -4.22
C VAL A 356 -7.46 1.42 -4.73
N LEU A 357 -7.04 1.22 -5.98
CA LEU A 357 -5.96 2.00 -6.59
C LEU A 357 -6.48 3.30 -7.23
N ASN A 358 -7.79 3.43 -7.50
CA ASN A 358 -8.36 4.66 -8.06
C ASN A 358 -8.11 5.92 -7.21
N PRO A 359 -8.30 5.89 -5.87
CA PRO A 359 -7.92 7.00 -4.99
C PRO A 359 -6.42 7.34 -4.98
N LEU A 360 -5.54 6.41 -5.35
CA LEU A 360 -4.09 6.69 -5.45
C LEU A 360 -3.78 7.61 -6.63
N THR A 361 -4.58 7.56 -7.69
CA THR A 361 -4.51 8.52 -8.81
C THR A 361 -4.74 9.95 -8.34
N ASP A 362 -5.64 10.14 -7.36
CA ASP A 362 -5.97 11.44 -6.77
C ASP A 362 -4.98 11.88 -5.69
N MET A 363 -4.13 10.98 -5.17
CA MET A 363 -3.01 11.32 -4.30
C MET A 363 -1.77 11.81 -5.08
N PHE A 364 -1.67 11.49 -6.37
CA PHE A 364 -0.58 11.91 -7.25
C PHE A 364 -1.02 12.66 -8.51
N PRO A 365 -1.98 13.62 -8.45
CA PRO A 365 -2.37 14.40 -9.61
C PRO A 365 -1.19 15.32 -9.95
N GLY A 366 -0.34 14.84 -10.85
CA GLY A 366 0.83 15.58 -11.32
C GLY A 366 2.16 14.83 -11.33
N ALA A 367 2.27 13.60 -10.79
CA ALA A 367 3.54 12.84 -10.76
C ALA A 367 3.97 12.25 -12.12
N THR A 368 3.76 13.00 -13.19
CA THR A 368 4.10 12.64 -14.57
C THR A 368 5.47 13.15 -15.00
N GLN A 369 6.13 13.98 -14.18
CA GLN A 369 7.44 14.54 -14.51
C GLN A 369 8.57 13.84 -13.74
N PRO A 370 9.77 13.72 -14.33
CA PRO A 370 10.95 13.19 -13.66
C PRO A 370 11.27 13.86 -12.30
N ALA A 371 10.95 15.16 -12.14
CA ALA A 371 11.15 15.89 -10.90
C ALA A 371 10.25 15.39 -9.74
N ASP A 372 9.12 14.75 -10.04
CA ASP A 372 8.21 14.21 -9.03
C ASP A 372 8.76 12.93 -8.39
N ILE A 373 9.85 12.36 -8.90
CA ILE A 373 10.55 11.21 -8.29
C ILE A 373 11.14 11.57 -6.92
N GLY A 374 11.39 12.85 -6.65
CA GLY A 374 11.66 13.32 -5.28
C GLY A 374 10.49 13.16 -4.31
N ARG A 375 9.26 12.93 -4.81
CA ARG A 375 8.10 12.48 -4.02
C ARG A 375 7.94 10.95 -4.05
N TRP A 376 8.57 10.27 -5.02
CA TRP A 376 8.67 8.81 -5.06
C TRP A 376 9.65 8.22 -4.04
N SER A 377 10.60 9.01 -3.53
CA SER A 377 11.42 8.57 -2.40
C SER A 377 10.55 8.18 -1.19
N VAL A 378 9.40 8.85 -1.04
CA VAL A 378 8.35 8.58 -0.03
C VAL A 378 7.44 7.38 -0.41
N LEU A 379 7.40 7.00 -1.70
CA LEU A 379 6.61 5.84 -2.15
C LEU A 379 7.32 4.52 -1.86
N LEU A 380 8.65 4.52 -1.96
CA LEU A 380 9.39 3.30 -1.75
C LEU A 380 9.93 3.21 -0.33
N ASP A 381 10.17 4.32 0.40
CA ASP A 381 10.69 4.33 1.80
C ASP A 381 11.94 3.46 2.05
N VAL A 382 12.48 2.89 0.97
CA VAL A 382 13.75 2.21 0.81
C VAL A 382 14.87 3.24 0.87
N PHE A 383 14.54 4.49 0.53
CA PHE A 383 15.49 5.57 0.28
C PHE A 383 15.94 6.29 1.57
N GLU A 384 15.07 6.49 2.56
CA GLU A 384 15.42 7.29 3.75
C GLU A 384 15.83 6.40 4.94
N GLU A 385 17.07 6.57 5.44
CA GLU A 385 17.47 6.02 6.74
C GLU A 385 16.75 6.80 7.85
N GLY A 386 15.82 6.13 8.55
CA GLY A 386 15.16 6.71 9.73
C GLY A 386 13.98 7.66 9.42
N GLY A 387 13.28 7.48 8.30
CA GLY A 387 12.05 8.21 8.00
C GLY A 387 11.02 8.13 9.13
N ASP A 388 10.20 9.19 9.28
CA ASP A 388 9.11 9.21 10.25
C ASP A 388 8.23 7.97 10.07
N GLU A 389 8.06 7.17 11.12
CA GLU A 389 7.34 5.87 11.15
C GLU A 389 5.87 5.94 10.68
N MET A 390 5.39 7.12 10.30
CA MET A 390 3.98 7.40 10.07
C MET A 390 3.46 6.97 8.69
N TYR A 391 4.32 6.63 7.71
CA TYR A 391 3.89 6.49 6.30
C TYR A 391 4.35 5.21 5.58
N VAL A 392 4.08 4.05 6.17
CA VAL A 392 4.40 2.74 5.59
C VAL A 392 3.36 2.35 4.52
N TRP A 393 3.80 1.92 3.33
CA TRP A 393 2.93 1.47 2.24
C TRP A 393 2.56 -0.02 2.39
N PRO A 394 1.27 -0.38 2.41
CA PRO A 394 0.87 -1.76 2.23
C PRO A 394 1.45 -2.35 0.95
N PRO A 395 1.98 -3.59 0.96
CA PRO A 395 2.46 -4.27 -0.24
C PRO A 395 1.45 -4.27 -1.38
N CYS A 396 0.15 -4.39 -1.06
CA CYS A 396 -0.92 -4.33 -2.06
C CYS A 396 -1.03 -2.97 -2.75
N TYR A 397 -0.70 -1.87 -2.06
CA TYR A 397 -0.72 -0.54 -2.63
C TYR A 397 0.56 -0.29 -3.39
N LEU A 398 1.70 -0.69 -2.83
CA LEU A 398 3.00 -0.60 -3.48
C LEU A 398 3.01 -1.36 -4.81
N ALA A 399 2.47 -2.59 -4.85
CA ALA A 399 2.33 -3.36 -6.08
C ALA A 399 1.50 -2.62 -7.13
N GLY A 400 0.32 -2.15 -6.75
CA GLY A 400 -0.56 -1.42 -7.68
C GLY A 400 -0.02 -0.08 -8.14
N VAL A 401 0.74 0.62 -7.29
CA VAL A 401 1.51 1.82 -7.65
C VAL A 401 2.58 1.47 -8.69
N CYS A 402 3.40 0.45 -8.42
CA CYS A 402 4.46 0.02 -9.34
C CYS A 402 3.88 -0.38 -10.71
N ASP A 403 2.78 -1.14 -10.74
CA ASP A 403 2.14 -1.57 -11.98
C ASP A 403 1.58 -0.39 -12.79
N ARG A 404 0.85 0.53 -12.13
CA ARG A 404 0.31 1.72 -12.80
C ARG A 404 1.41 2.62 -13.35
N LEU A 405 2.41 2.92 -12.52
CA LEU A 405 3.45 3.87 -12.88
C LEU A 405 4.43 3.30 -13.90
N ALA A 406 4.56 1.97 -13.99
CA ALA A 406 5.36 1.35 -15.02
C ALA A 406 4.96 1.90 -16.40
N SER A 407 3.67 1.92 -16.74
CA SER A 407 3.18 2.38 -18.06
C SER A 407 3.61 3.82 -18.40
N ASP A 408 3.50 4.74 -17.44
CA ASP A 408 3.83 6.15 -17.65
C ASP A 408 5.36 6.36 -17.70
N LEU A 409 6.08 5.67 -16.82
CA LEU A 409 7.54 5.76 -16.71
C LEU A 409 8.30 5.05 -17.82
N MET A 410 7.67 4.11 -18.52
CA MET A 410 8.29 3.42 -19.66
C MET A 410 8.84 4.41 -20.70
N LYS A 411 8.13 5.52 -20.93
CA LYS A 411 8.56 6.57 -21.88
C LYS A 411 9.77 7.37 -21.40
N ILE A 412 9.96 7.47 -20.09
CA ILE A 412 10.99 8.30 -19.45
C ILE A 412 12.25 7.47 -19.18
N PHE A 413 12.08 6.29 -18.57
CA PHE A 413 13.19 5.47 -18.06
C PHE A 413 13.48 4.23 -18.91
N GLY A 414 12.64 3.95 -19.90
CA GLY A 414 12.79 2.82 -20.82
C GLY A 414 12.20 1.52 -20.29
N GLU A 415 12.20 0.52 -21.18
CA GLU A 415 11.60 -0.81 -20.95
C GLU A 415 12.23 -1.57 -19.78
N ARG A 416 13.54 -1.39 -19.54
CA ARG A 416 14.23 -2.07 -18.43
C ARG A 416 13.70 -1.61 -17.08
N PHE A 417 13.61 -0.30 -16.86
CA PHE A 417 13.07 0.25 -15.62
C PHE A 417 11.60 -0.16 -15.42
N PHE A 418 10.81 -0.12 -16.50
CA PHE A 418 9.46 -0.66 -16.55
C PHE A 418 9.41 -2.12 -16.06
N SER A 419 10.28 -3.00 -16.61
CA SER A 419 10.33 -4.41 -16.22
C SER A 419 10.61 -4.60 -14.74
N GLY A 420 11.45 -3.74 -14.13
CA GLY A 420 11.75 -3.80 -12.70
C GLY A 420 10.55 -3.42 -11.83
N LEU A 421 9.80 -2.38 -12.19
CA LEU A 421 8.56 -2.01 -11.49
C LEU A 421 7.51 -3.11 -11.58
N CYS A 422 7.30 -3.69 -12.77
CA CYS A 422 6.43 -4.86 -12.92
C CYS A 422 6.93 -6.05 -12.09
N GLY A 423 8.25 -6.23 -11.99
CA GLY A 423 8.89 -7.24 -11.16
C GLY A 423 8.61 -7.06 -9.67
N VAL A 424 8.66 -5.83 -9.16
CA VAL A 424 8.28 -5.50 -7.77
C VAL A 424 6.82 -5.87 -7.55
N SER A 425 5.92 -5.42 -8.42
CA SER A 425 4.48 -5.70 -8.31
C SER A 425 4.21 -7.21 -8.27
N LYS A 426 4.68 -7.96 -9.27
CA LYS A 426 4.49 -9.42 -9.36
C LYS A 426 5.06 -10.18 -8.16
N ASN A 427 6.19 -9.74 -7.62
CA ASN A 427 6.79 -10.39 -6.45
C ASN A 427 6.00 -10.09 -5.17
N LEU A 428 5.47 -8.88 -4.99
CA LEU A 428 4.60 -8.57 -3.85
C LEU A 428 3.24 -9.29 -3.95
N GLU A 429 2.68 -9.45 -5.14
CA GLU A 429 1.42 -10.20 -5.39
C GLU A 429 1.50 -11.67 -4.96
N LYS A 430 2.72 -12.23 -4.82
CA LYS A 430 2.91 -13.55 -4.21
C LYS A 430 2.38 -13.62 -2.78
N LEU A 431 2.37 -12.52 -2.03
CA LEU A 431 1.78 -12.48 -0.68
C LEU A 431 0.27 -12.74 -0.70
N ALA A 432 -0.44 -12.33 -1.77
CA ALA A 432 -1.88 -12.54 -1.91
C ALA A 432 -2.27 -13.91 -2.47
N THR A 433 -1.37 -14.52 -3.24
CA THR A 433 -1.64 -15.73 -4.03
C THR A 433 -0.96 -16.98 -3.49
N SER A 434 0.03 -16.82 -2.61
CA SER A 434 0.72 -17.93 -1.98
C SER A 434 -0.22 -18.73 -1.09
N THR A 435 -0.15 -20.05 -1.21
CA THR A 435 -0.73 -20.94 -0.22
C THR A 435 0.14 -20.91 1.03
N ASP A 436 -0.49 -21.16 2.16
CA ASP A 436 0.20 -21.49 3.41
C ASP A 436 1.28 -22.54 3.15
N GLU A 437 2.46 -22.35 3.76
CA GLU A 437 3.69 -23.15 3.61
C GLU A 437 4.57 -22.92 2.36
N SER A 438 4.08 -22.32 1.29
CA SER A 438 4.92 -22.08 0.09
C SER A 438 6.06 -21.06 0.33
N GLY A 439 7.35 -21.39 0.10
CA GLY A 439 8.48 -20.45 0.30
C GLY A 439 8.27 -19.02 -0.28
N TYR A 440 7.37 -18.89 -1.26
CA TYR A 440 6.85 -17.66 -1.86
C TYR A 440 6.45 -16.52 -0.92
N GLN A 441 5.88 -16.82 0.25
CA GLN A 441 5.48 -15.76 1.19
C GLN A 441 6.67 -14.91 1.64
N TRP A 442 7.87 -15.52 1.68
CA TRP A 442 9.12 -14.84 2.01
C TRP A 442 9.90 -14.43 0.75
N GLU A 443 9.92 -15.27 -0.29
CA GLU A 443 10.60 -14.97 -1.55
C GLU A 443 10.11 -13.65 -2.18
N GLY A 444 8.79 -13.45 -2.22
CA GLY A 444 8.18 -12.28 -2.85
C GLY A 444 8.69 -10.96 -2.27
N PRO A 445 8.53 -10.71 -0.96
CA PRO A 445 9.08 -9.53 -0.30
C PRO A 445 10.60 -9.37 -0.47
N CYS A 446 11.38 -10.46 -0.38
CA CYS A 446 12.84 -10.41 -0.58
C CYS A 446 13.21 -9.93 -1.99
N ALA A 447 12.62 -10.54 -3.02
CA ALA A 447 12.89 -10.18 -4.41
C ALA A 447 12.43 -8.74 -4.71
N ALA A 448 11.27 -8.33 -4.17
CA ALA A 448 10.79 -6.96 -4.28
C ALA A 448 11.75 -5.96 -3.63
N ALA A 449 12.23 -6.23 -2.42
CA ALA A 449 13.22 -5.38 -1.73
C ALA A 449 14.51 -5.21 -2.54
N VAL A 450 15.05 -6.32 -3.08
CA VAL A 450 16.24 -6.28 -3.95
C VAL A 450 16.00 -5.47 -5.21
N LEU A 451 14.87 -5.67 -5.90
CA LEU A 451 14.51 -4.88 -7.09
C LEU A 451 14.43 -3.39 -6.78
N LEU A 452 13.82 -3.01 -5.66
CA LEU A 452 13.73 -1.61 -5.25
C LEU A 452 15.12 -0.99 -5.05
N ARG A 453 16.08 -1.73 -4.49
CA ARG A 453 17.49 -1.29 -4.36
C ARG A 453 18.19 -1.17 -5.71
N MET A 454 17.92 -2.08 -6.65
CA MET A 454 18.50 -2.01 -8.00
C MET A 454 17.92 -0.83 -8.79
N LEU A 455 16.62 -0.55 -8.65
CA LEU A 455 15.98 0.64 -9.25
C LEU A 455 16.49 1.93 -8.61
N GLN A 456 16.73 1.94 -7.29
CA GLN A 456 17.40 3.05 -6.59
C GLN A 456 18.77 3.34 -7.20
N SER A 457 19.56 2.30 -7.46
CA SER A 457 20.87 2.39 -8.09
C SER A 457 20.82 3.07 -9.46
N ASP A 458 19.91 2.63 -10.33
CA ASP A 458 19.72 3.18 -11.68
C ASP A 458 19.26 4.64 -11.65
N LEU A 459 18.34 4.98 -10.74
CA LEU A 459 17.90 6.36 -10.54
C LEU A 459 19.05 7.27 -10.10
N ARG A 460 19.99 6.79 -9.28
CA ARG A 460 21.17 7.56 -8.87
C ARG A 460 22.11 7.85 -10.03
N VAL A 461 22.40 6.85 -10.86
CA VAL A 461 23.24 7.04 -12.06
C VAL A 461 22.61 8.07 -13.01
N LYS A 462 21.28 8.02 -13.18
CA LYS A 462 20.55 9.00 -14.00
C LYS A 462 20.51 10.39 -13.34
N ALA A 463 20.40 10.46 -12.02
CA ALA A 463 20.46 11.70 -11.24
C ALA A 463 21.75 12.49 -11.45
N GLU A 464 22.88 11.80 -11.43
CA GLU A 464 24.20 12.39 -11.60
C GLU A 464 24.39 12.96 -13.02
N ARG A 465 23.77 12.34 -14.03
CA ARG A 465 23.84 12.78 -15.44
C ARG A 465 22.94 13.98 -15.72
N ASP A 466 21.69 13.93 -15.29
CA ASP A 466 20.66 14.86 -15.75
C ASP A 466 20.45 16.04 -14.78
N GLY A 467 20.97 15.96 -13.55
CA GLY A 467 20.83 16.99 -12.52
C GLY A 467 19.39 17.30 -12.07
N ALA A 468 18.40 16.62 -12.67
CA ALA A 468 16.97 16.77 -12.43
C ALA A 468 16.51 16.07 -11.13
N PHE A 469 17.25 15.05 -10.70
CA PHE A 469 16.90 14.20 -9.56
C PHE A 469 17.77 14.54 -8.34
N ARG A 470 17.66 15.77 -7.83
CA ARG A 470 18.62 16.29 -6.82
C ARG A 470 18.59 15.64 -5.42
N ARG A 471 17.86 14.53 -5.21
CA ARG A 471 17.62 13.96 -3.85
C ARG A 471 17.35 12.45 -3.84
N ILE A 472 18.03 11.64 -4.66
CA ILE A 472 18.00 10.18 -4.43
C ILE A 472 19.08 9.85 -3.39
N PRO A 473 18.71 9.39 -2.19
CA PRO A 473 19.67 9.07 -1.15
C PRO A 473 20.53 7.85 -1.52
N PRO A 474 21.77 7.77 -0.98
CA PRO A 474 22.66 6.65 -1.25
C PRO A 474 22.11 5.35 -0.69
N ILE A 475 22.50 4.23 -1.30
CA ILE A 475 22.23 2.91 -0.75
C ILE A 475 23.18 2.70 0.44
N PRO A 476 22.70 2.26 1.62
CA PRO A 476 23.54 2.06 2.78
C PRO A 476 24.72 1.10 2.50
N ALA A 477 25.95 1.54 2.76
CA ALA A 477 27.15 0.74 2.52
C ALA A 477 27.19 -0.58 3.32
N LYS A 478 26.45 -0.65 4.43
CA LYS A 478 26.28 -1.88 5.23
C LYS A 478 25.67 -3.03 4.41
N LEU A 479 24.94 -2.72 3.33
CA LEU A 479 24.36 -3.72 2.43
C LEU A 479 25.40 -4.37 1.50
N ALA A 480 26.70 -4.04 1.57
CA ALA A 480 27.75 -4.63 0.73
C ALA A 480 27.92 -6.15 0.89
N LYS A 481 27.37 -6.71 1.98
CA LYS A 481 27.28 -8.16 2.19
C LYS A 481 26.03 -8.79 1.57
N LEU A 482 25.03 -7.99 1.22
CA LEU A 482 23.73 -8.44 0.74
C LEU A 482 23.45 -8.07 -0.71
N LEU A 483 24.21 -7.13 -1.27
CA LEU A 483 24.06 -6.65 -2.63
C LEU A 483 25.45 -6.51 -3.26
N PRO A 484 25.57 -6.69 -4.60
CA PRO A 484 26.80 -6.39 -5.31
C PRO A 484 27.23 -4.94 -5.09
N LEU A 485 28.53 -4.72 -4.92
CA LEU A 485 29.09 -3.38 -4.71
C LEU A 485 28.67 -2.37 -5.80
N PRO A 486 28.62 -2.74 -7.10
CA PRO A 486 28.15 -1.81 -8.12
C PRO A 486 26.69 -1.36 -7.95
N VAL A 487 25.83 -2.22 -7.39
CA VAL A 487 24.45 -1.82 -7.07
C VAL A 487 24.44 -0.75 -5.99
N ILE A 488 25.33 -0.84 -4.99
CA ILE A 488 25.41 0.12 -3.89
C ILE A 488 26.01 1.46 -4.35
N GLU A 489 27.08 1.39 -5.15
CA GLU A 489 27.78 2.56 -5.65
C GLU A 489 26.91 3.34 -6.65
N GLY A 490 26.20 2.62 -7.52
CA GLY A 490 25.36 3.17 -8.57
C GLY A 490 25.65 2.48 -9.90
N CYS A 491 24.70 1.71 -10.43
CA CYS A 491 24.81 1.05 -11.73
C CYS A 491 23.49 1.15 -12.52
N GLN A 492 23.56 0.95 -13.83
CA GLN A 492 22.36 0.88 -14.67
C GLN A 492 21.52 -0.37 -14.33
N PHE A 493 20.19 -0.25 -14.34
CA PHE A 493 19.32 -1.41 -14.23
C PHE A 493 19.19 -2.10 -15.60
N GLY A 494 19.64 -3.35 -15.67
CA GLY A 494 19.64 -4.19 -16.87
C GLY A 494 18.28 -4.80 -17.19
N GLY A 495 17.42 -5.01 -16.19
CA GLY A 495 16.08 -5.56 -16.36
C GLY A 495 15.76 -6.69 -15.37
N HIS A 496 14.47 -7.04 -15.30
CA HIS A 496 13.97 -8.22 -14.59
C HIS A 496 13.62 -9.32 -15.58
N ILE A 497 14.33 -10.45 -15.50
CA ILE A 497 14.20 -11.56 -16.45
C ILE A 497 13.67 -12.78 -15.72
N VAL A 498 12.53 -13.29 -16.18
CA VAL A 498 11.88 -14.48 -15.62
C VAL A 498 11.89 -15.60 -16.65
N SER A 499 12.33 -16.80 -16.28
CA SER A 499 12.36 -17.95 -17.19
C SER A 499 12.06 -19.26 -16.48
N GLY A 500 11.09 -20.01 -17.02
CA GLY A 500 10.78 -21.36 -16.53
C GLY A 500 11.63 -22.48 -17.12
N ARG A 501 12.59 -22.11 -17.95
CA ARG A 501 13.52 -23.08 -18.54
C ARG A 501 14.71 -23.36 -17.62
N TRP A 502 15.00 -22.47 -16.68
CA TRP A 502 16.12 -22.63 -15.76
C TRP A 502 15.75 -23.59 -14.63
N LYS A 503 16.47 -24.70 -14.56
CA LYS A 503 16.35 -25.70 -13.49
C LYS A 503 17.63 -25.84 -12.68
N THR A 504 18.75 -25.48 -13.30
CA THR A 504 20.10 -25.59 -12.75
C THR A 504 20.91 -24.32 -13.06
N THR A 505 22.01 -24.12 -12.33
CA THR A 505 22.96 -23.04 -12.60
C THR A 505 23.52 -23.10 -14.02
N ASP A 506 23.68 -24.32 -14.56
CA ASP A 506 24.21 -24.54 -15.90
C ASP A 506 23.22 -24.05 -16.97
N ASP A 507 21.91 -24.20 -16.74
CA ASP A 507 20.90 -23.64 -17.64
C ASP A 507 20.99 -22.11 -17.73
N ILE A 508 21.33 -21.45 -16.62
CA ILE A 508 21.53 -20.00 -16.58
C ILE A 508 22.84 -19.65 -17.28
N ALA A 509 23.92 -20.37 -17.01
CA ALA A 509 25.22 -20.16 -17.67
C ALA A 509 25.11 -20.27 -19.20
N ASN A 510 24.49 -21.35 -19.69
CA ASN A 510 24.26 -21.59 -21.11
C ASN A 510 23.36 -20.50 -21.72
N TRP A 511 22.28 -20.12 -21.02
CA TRP A 511 21.43 -19.04 -21.48
C TRP A 511 22.19 -17.70 -21.56
N LEU A 512 23.06 -17.39 -20.60
CA LEU A 512 23.86 -16.17 -20.61
C LEU A 512 24.83 -16.12 -21.80
N GLN A 513 25.45 -17.26 -22.15
CA GLN A 513 26.32 -17.37 -23.33
C GLN A 513 25.58 -16.98 -24.62
N ASP A 514 24.34 -17.44 -24.78
CA ASP A 514 23.55 -17.19 -25.98
C ASP A 514 22.89 -15.81 -25.98
N TRP A 515 22.35 -15.38 -24.84
CA TRP A 515 21.52 -14.18 -24.75
C TRP A 515 22.33 -12.90 -24.60
N LEU A 516 23.42 -12.91 -23.83
CA LEU A 516 24.15 -11.68 -23.52
C LEU A 516 24.69 -10.97 -24.78
N PRO A 517 25.33 -11.66 -25.76
CA PRO A 517 25.79 -10.99 -26.98
C PRO A 517 24.65 -10.30 -27.75
N TYR A 518 23.50 -10.98 -27.85
CA TYR A 518 22.31 -10.42 -28.50
C TYR A 518 21.76 -9.21 -27.75
N GLU A 519 21.71 -9.28 -26.42
CA GLU A 519 21.25 -8.17 -25.59
C GLU A 519 22.17 -6.94 -25.73
N LEU A 520 23.50 -7.16 -25.72
CA LEU A 520 24.49 -6.10 -25.90
C LEU A 520 24.41 -5.45 -27.29
N GLU A 521 24.12 -6.23 -28.34
CA GLU A 521 23.90 -5.72 -29.69
C GLU A 521 22.62 -4.87 -29.75
N SER A 522 21.52 -5.38 -29.19
CA SER A 522 20.23 -4.69 -29.19
C SER A 522 20.22 -3.44 -28.29
N SER A 523 21.13 -3.37 -27.32
CA SER A 523 21.21 -2.28 -26.35
C SER A 523 22.64 -1.84 -26.06
N PRO A 524 23.19 -0.98 -26.94
CA PRO A 524 24.57 -0.51 -26.84
C PRO A 524 24.91 0.20 -25.53
N SER A 525 23.92 0.71 -24.78
CA SER A 525 24.16 1.33 -23.47
C SER A 525 24.72 0.35 -22.44
N LEU A 526 24.47 -0.95 -22.59
CA LEU A 526 24.98 -2.01 -21.70
C LEU A 526 26.43 -2.41 -22.02
N GLN A 527 26.97 -1.97 -23.18
CA GLN A 527 28.35 -2.26 -23.56
C GLN A 527 29.38 -1.42 -22.80
N LYS A 528 28.94 -0.36 -22.10
CA LYS A 528 29.82 0.57 -21.38
C LYS A 528 29.30 0.85 -19.98
N GLY A 529 30.22 0.85 -19.01
CA GLY A 529 29.91 1.00 -17.60
C GLY A 529 29.32 -0.26 -16.99
N THR A 530 28.70 -0.11 -15.83
CA THR A 530 28.19 -1.24 -15.04
C THR A 530 26.68 -1.30 -15.10
N ALA A 531 26.14 -2.50 -15.30
CA ALA A 531 24.70 -2.77 -15.23
C ALA A 531 24.41 -4.04 -14.42
N ALA A 532 23.24 -4.07 -13.78
CA ALA A 532 22.80 -5.23 -12.99
C ALA A 532 21.41 -5.72 -13.39
N PHE A 533 21.25 -7.03 -13.53
CA PHE A 533 20.00 -7.71 -13.90
C PHE A 533 19.51 -8.57 -12.74
N LEU A 534 18.19 -8.60 -12.52
CA LEU A 534 17.59 -9.61 -11.65
C LEU A 534 17.13 -10.78 -12.52
N LEU A 535 17.68 -11.96 -12.27
CA LEU A 535 17.28 -13.20 -12.93
C LEU A 535 16.43 -14.02 -11.97
N GLN A 536 15.25 -14.46 -12.39
CA GLN A 536 14.35 -15.23 -11.55
C GLN A 536 13.85 -16.47 -12.29
N PRO A 537 14.24 -17.68 -11.85
CA PRO A 537 13.61 -18.91 -12.33
C PRO A 537 12.09 -18.86 -12.11
N SER A 538 11.32 -19.38 -13.06
CA SER A 538 9.87 -19.54 -12.81
C SER A 538 9.63 -20.61 -11.76
N GLN A 539 8.47 -20.58 -11.12
CA GLN A 539 8.13 -21.41 -9.96
C GLN A 539 8.46 -22.90 -10.12
N ASN A 540 9.02 -23.49 -9.04
CA ASN A 540 9.29 -24.91 -8.83
C ASN A 540 10.28 -25.58 -9.81
N SER A 541 10.84 -24.86 -10.77
CA SER A 541 11.83 -25.45 -11.69
C SER A 541 13.22 -25.51 -11.08
N PHE A 542 13.53 -24.61 -10.13
CA PHE A 542 14.85 -24.44 -9.55
C PHE A 542 14.79 -24.57 -8.02
N HIS A 543 15.20 -25.72 -7.48
CA HIS A 543 15.02 -26.01 -6.04
C HIS A 543 16.04 -25.35 -5.11
N ARG A 544 17.16 -24.86 -5.64
CA ARG A 544 18.30 -24.41 -4.83
C ARG A 544 18.40 -22.90 -4.63
N TYR A 545 17.99 -22.09 -5.60
CA TYR A 545 18.03 -20.62 -5.51
C TYR A 545 16.71 -20.06 -6.04
N ASP A 546 16.24 -18.98 -5.43
CA ASP A 546 14.97 -18.36 -5.79
C ASP A 546 15.14 -17.21 -6.79
N PHE A 547 16.28 -16.51 -6.74
CA PHE A 547 16.65 -15.49 -7.73
C PHE A 547 18.15 -15.21 -7.71
N PHE A 548 18.62 -14.46 -8.69
CA PHE A 548 20.01 -14.08 -8.88
C PHE A 548 20.13 -12.59 -9.22
N ILE A 549 21.29 -12.01 -8.89
CA ILE A 549 21.72 -10.72 -9.44
C ILE A 549 22.95 -10.98 -10.31
N LEU A 550 22.84 -10.66 -11.59
CA LEU A 550 23.95 -10.66 -12.55
C LEU A 550 24.47 -9.24 -12.68
N VAL A 551 25.77 -9.05 -12.52
CA VAL A 551 26.45 -7.78 -12.81
C VAL A 551 27.27 -7.93 -14.08
N ILE A 552 27.11 -6.99 -14.99
CA ILE A 552 27.97 -6.83 -16.16
C ILE A 552 28.75 -5.51 -16.06
N GLU A 553 30.00 -5.53 -16.50
CA GLU A 553 30.88 -4.38 -16.60
C GLU A 553 31.48 -4.34 -17.99
N ASP A 554 31.27 -3.23 -18.70
CA ASP A 554 31.74 -3.02 -20.07
C ASP A 554 31.39 -4.19 -21.02
N GLY A 555 30.14 -4.67 -20.91
CA GLY A 555 29.61 -5.77 -21.72
C GLY A 555 30.11 -7.17 -21.33
N LYS A 556 30.79 -7.34 -20.20
CA LYS A 556 31.26 -8.65 -19.71
C LYS A 556 30.65 -8.99 -18.37
N VAL A 557 30.39 -10.28 -18.12
CA VAL A 557 29.93 -10.72 -16.80
C VAL A 557 31.05 -10.49 -15.78
N ALA A 558 30.74 -9.73 -14.73
CA ALA A 558 31.69 -9.31 -13.70
C ALA A 558 31.40 -9.93 -12.33
N ASP A 559 30.13 -10.13 -11.98
CA ASP A 559 29.73 -10.73 -10.70
C ASP A 559 28.41 -11.49 -10.85
N LEU A 560 28.21 -12.55 -10.05
CA LEU A 560 26.96 -13.31 -9.98
C LEU A 560 26.63 -13.65 -8.53
N TRP A 561 25.46 -13.21 -8.09
CA TRP A 561 24.95 -13.46 -6.76
C TRP A 561 23.70 -14.34 -6.83
N ALA A 562 23.66 -15.41 -6.05
CA ALA A 562 22.54 -16.33 -5.95
C ALA A 562 21.86 -16.19 -4.58
N TYR A 563 20.54 -16.10 -4.55
CA TYR A 563 19.77 -15.88 -3.33
C TYR A 563 18.87 -17.06 -3.04
N GLN A 564 18.82 -17.48 -1.78
CA GLN A 564 17.87 -18.44 -1.27
C GLN A 564 17.11 -17.84 -0.10
N CYS A 565 15.78 -17.89 -0.16
CA CYS A 565 14.83 -17.33 0.76
C CYS A 565 14.18 -18.47 1.56
N ARG A 566 14.36 -18.46 2.88
CA ARG A 566 13.75 -19.45 3.80
C ARG A 566 12.84 -18.76 4.81
N ARG A 567 11.64 -19.32 5.01
CA ARG A 567 10.67 -18.76 5.95
C ARG A 567 11.15 -18.82 7.41
N GLY A 568 11.78 -19.90 7.87
CA GLY A 568 12.13 -20.08 9.29
C GLY A 568 13.56 -19.65 9.69
N PRO A 569 13.89 -19.73 11.00
CA PRO A 569 15.21 -19.37 11.55
C PRO A 569 16.34 -20.30 11.09
N LYS A 570 15.99 -21.43 10.45
CA LYS A 570 16.92 -22.51 10.09
C LYS A 570 18.07 -21.96 9.24
N ARG A 571 19.29 -22.12 9.79
CA ARG A 571 20.54 -21.89 9.08
C ARG A 571 20.83 -23.06 8.13
N PRO A 572 21.70 -22.87 7.13
CA PRO A 572 22.32 -23.98 6.41
C PRO A 572 22.97 -24.94 7.40
N THR A 573 22.91 -26.25 7.15
CA THR A 573 23.63 -27.27 7.95
C THR A 573 25.13 -27.07 7.82
N THR A 574 25.88 -27.05 8.93
CA THR A 574 27.29 -26.65 8.94
C THR A 574 28.23 -27.81 9.30
N GLU A 575 29.35 -27.90 8.58
CA GLU A 575 30.53 -28.68 8.99
C GLU A 575 31.76 -27.75 9.12
N PRO A 576 32.73 -28.06 9.99
CA PRO A 576 33.99 -27.33 10.03
C PRO A 576 34.80 -27.61 8.75
N GLY A 577 34.77 -26.68 7.80
CA GLY A 577 35.54 -26.79 6.56
C GLY A 577 36.00 -25.44 6.02
N THR A 578 37.27 -25.37 5.62
CA THR A 578 37.85 -24.27 4.83
C THR A 578 37.99 -24.71 3.38
N HIS A 579 36.91 -24.66 2.61
CA HIS A 579 36.93 -25.04 1.19
C HIS A 579 36.32 -23.93 0.30
N PRO A 580 36.83 -23.75 -0.93
CA PRO A 580 36.58 -22.57 -1.76
C PRO A 580 35.14 -22.52 -2.30
N ALA A 581 34.72 -21.31 -2.68
CA ALA A 581 33.42 -21.00 -3.25
C ALA A 581 33.08 -21.80 -4.52
N ILE A 582 31.79 -21.83 -4.87
CA ILE A 582 31.31 -22.48 -6.10
C ILE A 582 31.90 -21.74 -7.29
N GLN A 583 32.74 -22.44 -8.03
CA GLN A 583 33.26 -21.97 -9.30
C GLN A 583 32.13 -22.02 -10.32
N PHE A 584 31.78 -20.86 -10.87
CA PHE A 584 30.82 -20.73 -11.97
C PHE A 584 31.64 -20.53 -13.24
N ASP A 585 31.63 -21.52 -14.13
CA ASP A 585 32.46 -21.48 -15.32
C ASP A 585 31.83 -20.57 -16.39
N THR A 586 32.34 -19.35 -16.49
CA THR A 586 31.99 -18.39 -17.54
C THR A 586 33.10 -18.24 -18.57
N SER A 587 34.06 -19.17 -18.65
CA SER A 587 35.23 -19.04 -19.52
C SER A 587 34.88 -18.71 -20.98
N ASP A 588 33.71 -19.15 -21.44
CA ASP A 588 33.21 -18.92 -22.80
C ASP A 588 32.32 -17.67 -22.95
N VAL A 589 31.79 -17.10 -21.86
CA VAL A 589 30.96 -15.88 -21.87
C VAL A 589 31.81 -14.62 -22.07
N GLY A 590 33.11 -14.67 -21.73
CA GLY A 590 34.03 -13.53 -21.71
C GLY A 590 34.48 -12.99 -23.08
N ASN A 591 34.12 -13.63 -24.19
CA ASN A 591 34.50 -13.22 -25.55
C ASN A 591 33.27 -12.89 -26.43
N PRO A 592 32.51 -11.81 -26.16
CA PRO A 592 31.36 -11.48 -27.00
C PRO A 592 31.70 -10.74 -28.31
N PHE A 593 32.95 -10.36 -28.57
CA PHE A 593 33.33 -9.73 -29.86
C PHE A 593 34.70 -10.21 -30.38
N PRO A 594 34.82 -10.60 -31.67
CA PRO A 594 36.11 -10.59 -32.33
C PRO A 594 36.56 -9.14 -32.47
N ASP A 595 37.73 -8.82 -31.94
CA ASP A 595 38.39 -7.52 -32.11
C ASP A 595 38.47 -7.21 -33.61
N ALA A 596 37.56 -6.38 -34.10
CA ALA A 596 37.63 -5.86 -35.45
C ALA A 596 38.79 -4.85 -35.45
N SER A 597 39.95 -5.30 -35.92
CA SER A 597 41.17 -4.53 -36.23
C SER A 597 42.11 -4.17 -35.07
N SER A 598 42.91 -5.14 -34.62
CA SER A 598 44.30 -4.87 -34.18
C SER A 598 45.20 -6.11 -34.33
N PRO A 599 46.10 -6.16 -35.33
CA PRO A 599 47.12 -7.18 -35.39
C PRO A 599 48.28 -6.80 -34.47
N GLY A 600 48.37 -7.46 -33.31
CA GLY A 600 49.60 -7.51 -32.53
C GLY A 600 49.50 -7.02 -31.09
N SER A 601 48.91 -7.85 -30.22
CA SER A 601 49.34 -7.97 -28.82
C SER A 601 48.66 -9.19 -28.22
N SER A 602 49.37 -10.31 -28.16
CA SER A 602 48.96 -11.51 -27.46
C SER A 602 49.12 -11.29 -25.95
N ALA A 603 48.17 -10.58 -25.34
CA ALA A 603 47.90 -10.69 -23.92
C ALA A 603 46.85 -11.79 -23.76
N SER A 604 47.30 -12.98 -23.37
CA SER A 604 46.47 -14.09 -22.92
C SER A 604 45.59 -13.61 -21.76
N LEU A 605 44.34 -13.24 -22.04
CA LEU A 605 43.29 -13.10 -21.04
C LEU A 605 43.08 -14.50 -20.44
N SER A 606 43.58 -14.71 -19.22
CA SER A 606 43.21 -15.86 -18.40
C SER A 606 41.68 -15.92 -18.35
N SER A 607 41.09 -17.06 -18.73
CA SER A 607 39.66 -17.32 -18.56
C SER A 607 39.31 -17.12 -17.08
N GLY A 608 38.78 -15.94 -16.76
CA GLY A 608 38.49 -15.54 -15.39
C GLY A 608 37.38 -16.42 -14.87
N GLN A 609 37.71 -17.26 -13.90
CA GLN A 609 36.74 -18.08 -13.20
C GLN A 609 35.85 -17.14 -12.37
N LEU A 610 34.55 -17.10 -12.66
CA LEU A 610 33.61 -16.28 -11.92
C LEU A 610 33.26 -16.96 -10.59
N GLU A 611 33.46 -16.26 -9.48
CA GLU A 611 33.04 -16.73 -8.16
C GLU A 611 31.58 -16.35 -7.92
N MET A 612 30.70 -17.35 -7.74
CA MET A 612 29.30 -17.09 -7.41
C MET A 612 29.13 -16.89 -5.90
N LYS A 613 28.60 -15.73 -5.49
CA LYS A 613 28.29 -15.43 -4.08
C LYS A 613 26.88 -15.89 -3.74
N CYS A 614 26.72 -16.61 -2.64
CA CYS A 614 25.43 -17.19 -2.25
C CYS A 614 24.91 -16.49 -0.99
N VAL A 615 23.67 -15.99 -1.00
CA VAL A 615 23.04 -15.28 0.11
C VAL A 615 21.84 -16.07 0.61
N TRP A 616 21.78 -16.30 1.92
CA TRP A 616 20.69 -17.03 2.57
C TRP A 616 19.80 -16.07 3.36
N LEU A 617 18.75 -15.56 2.73
CA LEU A 617 17.76 -14.71 3.38
C LEU A 617 16.81 -15.58 4.20
N ARG A 618 16.72 -15.38 5.51
CA ARG A 618 15.86 -16.18 6.38
C ARG A 618 14.92 -15.33 7.21
N GLY A 619 13.71 -15.84 7.45
CA GLY A 619 12.82 -15.26 8.43
C GLY A 619 13.35 -15.44 9.86
N ARG A 620 12.90 -14.55 10.76
CA ARG A 620 13.34 -14.31 12.16
C ARG A 620 14.60 -15.07 12.59
N ALA A 621 15.75 -14.39 12.64
CA ALA A 621 16.87 -14.83 13.47
C ALA A 621 16.54 -14.53 14.95
N GLY A 622 17.08 -15.28 15.91
CA GLY A 622 16.86 -14.98 17.33
C GLY A 622 17.35 -13.58 17.72
N GLU A 623 16.79 -12.97 18.77
CA GLU A 623 17.13 -11.60 19.24
C GLU A 623 18.61 -11.40 19.63
N THR A 624 19.36 -12.50 19.78
CA THR A 624 20.76 -12.53 20.22
C THR A 624 21.76 -12.82 19.09
N GLU A 625 21.34 -12.78 17.82
CA GLU A 625 22.19 -13.31 16.75
C GLU A 625 23.37 -12.43 16.33
N GLU A 626 24.48 -13.12 16.04
CA GLU A 626 25.78 -12.60 15.64
C GLU A 626 25.74 -11.78 14.33
N PRO A 627 26.73 -10.90 14.10
CA PRO A 627 26.84 -10.11 12.86
C PRO A 627 26.93 -11.02 11.63
N THR A 628 26.48 -10.57 10.46
CA THR A 628 26.49 -11.34 9.19
C THR A 628 27.71 -12.26 9.07
N GLU A 629 27.42 -13.56 9.01
CA GLU A 629 28.40 -14.65 9.04
C GLU A 629 28.56 -15.31 7.67
N MET A 630 29.67 -16.00 7.48
CA MET A 630 29.88 -16.89 6.34
C MET A 630 29.79 -18.34 6.82
N VAL A 631 28.93 -19.13 6.18
CA VAL A 631 28.66 -20.52 6.55
C VAL A 631 28.93 -21.43 5.36
N VAL A 632 29.59 -22.57 5.58
CA VAL A 632 29.76 -23.62 4.56
C VAL A 632 28.70 -24.68 4.77
N GLU A 633 27.90 -24.96 3.73
CA GLU A 633 26.85 -25.98 3.79
C GLU A 633 27.46 -27.39 3.73
N GLU A 634 27.06 -28.25 4.66
CA GLU A 634 27.49 -29.64 4.78
C GLU A 634 27.26 -30.43 3.48
N GLY A 635 28.25 -31.22 3.07
CA GLY A 635 28.18 -32.02 1.85
C GLY A 635 28.20 -31.20 0.55
N THR A 636 28.37 -29.88 0.62
CA THR A 636 28.45 -28.99 -0.54
C THR A 636 29.68 -28.08 -0.46
N ARG A 637 30.03 -27.41 -1.56
CA ARG A 637 31.09 -26.38 -1.60
C ARG A 637 30.51 -24.97 -1.53
N ILE A 638 29.30 -24.83 -1.01
CA ILE A 638 28.57 -23.56 -1.03
C ILE A 638 28.91 -22.76 0.22
N LYS A 639 29.42 -21.55 -0.01
CA LYS A 639 29.67 -20.58 1.05
C LYS A 639 28.52 -19.57 1.07
N TRP A 640 27.66 -19.69 2.07
CA TRP A 640 26.50 -18.84 2.29
C TRP A 640 26.87 -17.60 3.11
N ILE A 641 26.46 -16.44 2.64
CA ILE A 641 26.35 -15.22 3.43
C ILE A 641 25.01 -15.30 4.16
N VAL A 642 25.06 -15.39 5.49
CA VAL A 642 23.86 -15.42 6.34
C VAL A 642 23.72 -14.06 7.02
N PRO A 643 22.80 -13.19 6.57
CA PRO A 643 22.66 -11.86 7.13
C PRO A 643 22.08 -11.87 8.54
N SER A 644 22.44 -10.82 9.29
CA SER A 644 21.75 -10.49 10.54
C SER A 644 20.35 -9.94 10.27
N ASP A 645 19.48 -9.95 11.28
CA ASP A 645 18.15 -9.32 11.17
C ASP A 645 18.26 -7.83 10.87
N ALA A 646 19.25 -7.13 11.45
CA ALA A 646 19.48 -5.72 11.16
C ALA A 646 19.81 -5.47 9.68
N ASP A 647 20.61 -6.34 9.07
CA ASP A 647 20.98 -6.23 7.66
C ASP A 647 19.76 -6.52 6.75
N GLN A 648 18.91 -7.49 7.11
CA GLN A 648 17.68 -7.79 6.37
C GLN A 648 16.66 -6.65 6.48
N LYS A 649 16.47 -6.08 7.68
CA LYS A 649 15.62 -4.89 7.89
C LYS A 649 16.11 -3.71 7.07
N LEU A 650 17.42 -3.50 7.02
CA LEU A 650 18.03 -2.46 6.20
C LEU A 650 17.80 -2.72 4.70
N LEU A 651 17.89 -3.96 4.23
CA LEU A 651 17.61 -4.33 2.84
C LEU A 651 16.14 -4.01 2.47
N PHE A 652 15.20 -4.42 3.33
CA PHE A 652 13.75 -4.25 3.13
C PHE A 652 13.31 -2.79 3.19
N GLY A 653 14.02 -1.95 3.93
CA GLY A 653 13.61 -0.58 4.20
C GLY A 653 12.39 -0.52 5.14
N VAL A 654 11.99 0.69 5.53
CA VAL A 654 10.95 0.90 6.55
C VAL A 654 9.61 0.28 6.13
N SER A 655 9.25 0.44 4.86
CA SER A 655 7.94 0.02 4.34
C SER A 655 7.72 -1.49 4.46
N LEU A 656 8.60 -2.29 3.84
CA LEU A 656 8.48 -3.75 3.85
C LEU A 656 8.84 -4.35 5.21
N GLU A 657 9.75 -3.75 5.99
CA GLU A 657 10.06 -4.23 7.34
C GLU A 657 8.84 -4.18 8.27
N ARG A 658 8.08 -3.08 8.21
CA ARG A 658 6.90 -2.90 9.07
C ARG A 658 5.67 -3.64 8.58
N THR A 659 5.47 -3.73 7.27
CA THR A 659 4.30 -4.42 6.69
C THR A 659 4.48 -5.92 6.55
N CYS A 660 5.71 -6.38 6.33
CA CYS A 660 6.07 -7.78 6.15
C CYS A 660 7.13 -8.20 7.18
N PRO A 661 6.86 -8.07 8.50
CA PRO A 661 7.84 -8.46 9.50
C PRO A 661 8.18 -9.93 9.34
N SER A 662 9.47 -10.26 9.45
CA SER A 662 9.97 -11.61 9.25
C SER A 662 9.29 -12.61 10.21
N GLU A 663 8.88 -12.16 11.40
CA GLU A 663 8.11 -12.92 12.40
C GLU A 663 6.79 -13.48 11.84
N PHE A 664 6.07 -12.70 11.04
CA PHE A 664 4.79 -13.12 10.46
C PHE A 664 5.01 -14.16 9.36
N LEU A 665 6.07 -13.99 8.59
CA LEU A 665 6.38 -14.85 7.44
C LEU A 665 7.18 -16.09 7.84
N SER A 666 7.61 -16.17 9.12
CA SER A 666 8.42 -17.25 9.69
C SER A 666 7.68 -18.16 10.66
N ALA A 667 6.55 -17.72 11.21
CA ALA A 667 5.74 -18.55 12.10
C ALA A 667 5.29 -19.82 11.38
N SER A 668 5.63 -20.99 11.93
CA SER A 668 5.03 -22.24 11.47
C SER A 668 3.55 -22.24 11.83
N LEU A 669 2.69 -22.59 10.88
CA LEU A 669 1.27 -22.80 11.13
C LEU A 669 1.02 -23.99 12.05
N ASP A 670 2.00 -24.87 12.28
CA ASP A 670 1.89 -25.99 13.23
C ASP A 670 1.43 -25.51 14.61
N HIS A 671 2.01 -24.40 15.10
CA HIS A 671 1.60 -23.81 16.39
C HIS A 671 0.17 -23.24 16.37
N VAL A 672 -0.29 -22.76 15.22
CA VAL A 672 -1.63 -22.19 15.06
C VAL A 672 -2.68 -23.29 14.89
N LEU A 673 -2.35 -24.37 14.19
CA LEU A 673 -3.21 -25.54 14.04
C LEU A 673 -3.44 -26.25 15.37
N ASP A 674 -2.40 -26.42 16.18
CA ASP A 674 -2.52 -26.96 17.53
C ASP A 674 -3.45 -26.08 18.38
N HIS A 675 -3.25 -24.76 18.35
CA HIS A 675 -4.07 -23.82 19.12
C HIS A 675 -5.52 -23.70 18.64
N VAL A 676 -5.76 -23.79 17.32
CA VAL A 676 -7.10 -23.78 16.72
C VAL A 676 -7.83 -25.09 17.00
N LEU A 677 -7.14 -26.23 16.94
CA LEU A 677 -7.72 -27.52 17.32
C LEU A 677 -8.14 -27.51 18.78
N ASP A 678 -7.29 -27.01 19.68
CA ASP A 678 -7.63 -26.87 21.10
C ASP A 678 -8.84 -25.94 21.31
N HIS A 679 -8.88 -24.77 20.65
CA HIS A 679 -10.00 -23.83 20.81
C HIS A 679 -11.33 -24.35 20.20
N VAL A 680 -11.27 -25.06 19.07
CA VAL A 680 -12.43 -25.70 18.46
C VAL A 680 -12.93 -26.86 19.31
N LEU A 681 -12.02 -27.65 19.89
CA LEU A 681 -12.37 -28.72 20.82
C LEU A 681 -13.04 -28.15 22.07
N ASP A 682 -12.50 -27.09 22.67
CA ASP A 682 -13.09 -26.41 23.83
C ASP A 682 -14.48 -25.85 23.50
N HIS A 683 -14.65 -25.21 22.34
CA HIS A 683 -15.96 -24.67 21.95
C HIS A 683 -16.99 -25.78 21.66
N VAL A 684 -16.56 -26.90 21.06
CA VAL A 684 -17.42 -28.05 20.83
C VAL A 684 -17.79 -28.73 22.15
N LEU A 685 -16.84 -28.83 23.10
CA LEU A 685 -17.09 -29.36 24.44
C LEU A 685 -18.09 -28.48 25.20
N ASP A 686 -17.91 -27.16 25.22
CA ASP A 686 -18.83 -26.21 25.85
C ASP A 686 -20.26 -26.30 25.27
N GLN A 687 -20.38 -26.40 23.93
CA GLN A 687 -21.68 -26.59 23.29
C GLN A 687 -22.30 -27.95 23.62
N THR A 688 -21.48 -29.00 23.72
CA THR A 688 -21.95 -30.34 24.05
C THR A 688 -22.42 -30.41 25.50
N GLU A 689 -21.70 -29.79 26.43
CA GLU A 689 -22.09 -29.67 27.84
C GLU A 689 -23.38 -28.84 28.01
N ALA A 690 -23.52 -27.73 27.28
CA ALA A 690 -24.76 -26.94 27.30
C ALA A 690 -25.97 -27.72 26.76
N ILE A 691 -25.79 -28.55 25.72
CA ILE A 691 -26.84 -29.42 25.18
C ILE A 691 -27.20 -30.52 26.19
N ILE A 692 -26.22 -31.14 26.84
CA ILE A 692 -26.42 -32.17 27.87
C ILE A 692 -27.14 -31.58 29.10
N ALA A 693 -26.74 -30.39 29.56
CA ALA A 693 -27.37 -29.71 30.68
C ALA A 693 -28.79 -29.23 30.38
N GLY A 694 -29.11 -28.94 29.11
CA GLY A 694 -30.46 -28.59 28.67
C GLY A 694 -31.40 -29.78 28.42
N THR A 695 -30.86 -31.02 28.43
CA THR A 695 -31.63 -32.26 28.23
C THR A 695 -31.83 -33.07 29.51
N GLN A 696 -31.24 -32.65 30.63
CA GLN A 696 -31.52 -33.14 31.99
C GLN A 696 -32.50 -32.19 32.70
#